data_AF-A0A1E3XEA8-F1
#
_entry.id   AF-A0A1E3XEA8-F1
#
_cell.length_a   1.000
_cell.length_b   1.000
_cell.length_c   1.000
_cell.angle_alpha   90.00
_cell.angle_beta   90.00
_cell.angle_gamma   90.00
#
_symmetry.space_group_name_H-M   'P 1'
#
loop_
_entity.id
_entity.type
_entity.pdbx_description
1 polymer ?
#
loop_
_entity_poly.entity_id
_entity_poly.type
_entity_poly.pdbx_seq_one_letter_code
_entity_poly.pdbx_strand_id
1 'polypeptide(L)'
;MVDKGKNFEDIIVVTPDGNADSADSHAYKLRKEWGLSKKVFMDASNVVIEDSGGKILLFFNDTHGSGDQFIREFSHLIKYVGDSNCFILCYALARKALSVFRKEFPNITIVPELSTPTIHEKNIFTLQQLEKIQLLGDKVCPPHPLGYGDCGLLVAYHFQCPNNNLPIVWADGDNNSFINSEGQKTGGYPWIPLFPYKPKQKFQSDITKFSENDCLSLIRGIEQEFLQCRKDAIGRTRRKAITQLLSRLNWLSLGDFSYLDLKVRMLTQASREARSLKEFHNINLEIERIYELIFQMQITESEMYIAVNNFVNWAIDFSQLAGNSVELNKIISRLNTATRKIGLLIRINAKSNNVKESEMFALRAKGKRAMATLLQKRSGSGQKAKLEINNIKKQALEDAQNAYNLNDCALTKHELALCLFANTATMDSDKAIHGLELLHLAYKEGSPVAAYELTKQLRMRHRNEEAIYVFKSVAERDDDRRRFHSNVSFFAYAVIGVYYNTNDEEKYKQDALLACRWLDEVISYEHHTAKEIVAYCKLKLICGFPKSEAFAPLEILRPMSTMAWDQLADIARKLEFGDDSMAGALLLGLEDASVWSQIGTLYSDFTSQFDKALEFYDRAIRIDKRCPIYHFNKARTFAYKLHDYHAAHTELIVSKSLKQFSYAWYKQNRKDFNELKSEIQKKI
;
A
#
# COMPACT_ATOMS: atom_id res chain seq x y z
N MET A 1 -28.82 -15.19 -29.58
CA MET A 1 -28.44 -16.62 -29.37
C MET A 1 -29.57 -17.41 -28.72
N VAL A 2 -30.01 -17.00 -27.51
CA VAL A 2 -31.13 -17.63 -26.79
C VAL A 2 -32.39 -17.72 -27.66
N ASP A 3 -32.75 -16.64 -28.37
CA ASP A 3 -33.93 -16.60 -29.24
C ASP A 3 -33.86 -17.56 -30.45
N LYS A 4 -32.66 -18.10 -30.76
CA LYS A 4 -32.43 -19.06 -31.84
C LYS A 4 -32.25 -20.51 -31.34
N GLY A 5 -32.42 -20.76 -30.04
CA GLY A 5 -32.22 -22.08 -29.42
C GLY A 5 -30.77 -22.57 -29.48
N LYS A 6 -29.80 -21.65 -29.57
CA LYS A 6 -28.37 -21.94 -29.71
C LYS A 6 -27.62 -21.78 -28.39
N ASN A 7 -26.61 -22.61 -28.16
CA ASN A 7 -25.73 -22.56 -26.99
C ASN A 7 -24.32 -22.06 -27.37
N PHE A 8 -23.41 -21.92 -26.40
CA PHE A 8 -22.04 -21.45 -26.64
C PHE A 8 -21.19 -22.40 -27.49
N GLU A 9 -21.54 -23.68 -27.58
CA GLU A 9 -20.85 -24.67 -28.43
C GLU A 9 -21.23 -24.52 -29.91
N ASP A 10 -22.36 -23.87 -30.19
CA ASP A 10 -22.78 -23.50 -31.55
C ASP A 10 -22.05 -22.28 -32.10
N ILE A 11 -21.21 -21.62 -31.29
CA ILE A 11 -20.41 -20.46 -31.73
C ILE A 11 -19.08 -20.96 -32.32
N ILE A 12 -18.65 -20.33 -33.41
CA ILE A 12 -17.26 -20.30 -33.83
C ILE A 12 -16.80 -18.84 -33.81
N VAL A 13 -15.81 -18.55 -32.98
CA VAL A 13 -15.12 -17.26 -32.97
C VAL A 13 -14.05 -17.29 -34.04
N VAL A 14 -14.23 -16.45 -35.06
CA VAL A 14 -13.33 -16.35 -36.21
C VAL A 14 -12.37 -15.19 -35.97
N THR A 15 -11.07 -15.49 -35.87
CA THR A 15 -9.98 -14.50 -35.72
C THR A 15 -9.27 -14.28 -37.05
N PRO A 16 -8.54 -13.14 -37.22
CA PRO A 16 -7.65 -12.96 -38.36
C PRO A 16 -6.57 -14.06 -38.41
N ASP A 17 -5.93 -14.24 -39.57
CA ASP A 17 -4.94 -15.32 -39.74
C ASP A 17 -3.64 -15.10 -38.92
N GLY A 18 -3.60 -15.73 -37.75
CA GLY A 18 -2.45 -16.49 -37.24
C GLY A 18 -1.12 -15.77 -37.02
N ASN A 19 -1.11 -14.55 -36.47
CA ASN A 19 0.14 -13.83 -36.18
C ASN A 19 0.23 -13.22 -34.78
N ALA A 20 -0.18 -13.96 -33.74
CA ALA A 20 0.05 -13.58 -32.34
C ALA A 20 -0.27 -12.11 -32.05
N ASP A 21 -1.32 -11.61 -32.71
CA ASP A 21 -1.62 -10.20 -32.75
C ASP A 21 -2.39 -9.80 -31.49
N SER A 22 -2.83 -8.55 -31.49
CA SER A 22 -3.68 -8.00 -30.45
C SER A 22 -4.99 -8.77 -30.30
N ALA A 23 -5.60 -9.15 -31.42
CA ALA A 23 -6.85 -9.87 -31.47
C ALA A 23 -6.71 -11.27 -30.85
N ASP A 24 -5.65 -12.02 -31.16
CA ASP A 24 -5.39 -13.35 -30.57
C ASP A 24 -5.28 -13.30 -29.04
N SER A 25 -4.60 -12.27 -28.52
CA SER A 25 -4.44 -12.06 -27.08
C SER A 25 -5.78 -11.77 -26.38
N HIS A 26 -6.65 -11.01 -27.03
CA HIS A 26 -7.99 -10.71 -26.54
C HIS A 26 -8.93 -11.91 -26.66
N ALA A 27 -8.93 -12.60 -27.80
CA ALA A 27 -9.66 -13.83 -28.05
C ALA A 27 -9.32 -14.90 -27.00
N TYR A 28 -8.03 -15.05 -26.66
CA TYR A 28 -7.60 -15.96 -25.60
C TYR A 28 -8.15 -15.60 -24.21
N LYS A 29 -8.23 -14.30 -23.88
CA LYS A 29 -8.81 -13.83 -22.61
C LYS A 29 -10.31 -14.08 -22.57
N LEU A 30 -11.01 -13.71 -23.64
CA LEU A 30 -12.44 -13.97 -23.82
C LEU A 30 -12.75 -15.46 -23.65
N ARG A 31 -11.94 -16.33 -24.26
CA ARG A 31 -12.02 -17.78 -24.08
C ARG A 31 -11.95 -18.21 -22.61
N LYS A 32 -10.99 -17.66 -21.86
CA LYS A 32 -10.80 -18.01 -20.44
C LYS A 32 -11.93 -17.50 -19.55
N GLU A 33 -12.35 -16.26 -19.76
CA GLU A 33 -13.38 -15.63 -18.94
C GLU A 33 -14.75 -16.25 -19.19
N TRP A 34 -15.05 -16.63 -20.44
CA TRP A 34 -16.34 -17.23 -20.80
C TRP A 34 -16.33 -18.76 -20.71
N GLY A 35 -15.20 -19.37 -20.31
CA GLY A 35 -15.08 -20.83 -20.21
C GLY A 35 -15.23 -21.57 -21.54
N LEU A 36 -14.90 -20.91 -22.66
CA LEU A 36 -15.06 -21.50 -24.00
C LEU A 36 -13.97 -22.53 -24.32
N SER A 37 -14.36 -23.57 -25.05
CA SER A 37 -13.46 -24.57 -25.60
C SER A 37 -12.47 -23.96 -26.60
N LYS A 38 -11.25 -24.50 -26.69
CA LYS A 38 -10.28 -24.10 -27.74
C LYS A 38 -10.85 -24.35 -29.15
N LYS A 39 -11.71 -25.36 -29.31
CA LYS A 39 -12.31 -25.74 -30.60
C LYS A 39 -13.30 -24.71 -31.16
N VAL A 40 -13.75 -23.77 -30.31
CA VAL A 40 -14.64 -22.67 -30.71
C VAL A 40 -13.86 -21.56 -31.43
N PHE A 41 -12.53 -21.50 -31.31
CA PHE A 41 -11.71 -20.48 -31.97
C PHE A 41 -11.10 -21.04 -33.24
N MET A 42 -11.20 -20.28 -34.33
CA MET A 42 -10.74 -20.68 -35.64
C MET A 42 -10.17 -19.47 -36.39
N ASP A 43 -9.03 -19.65 -37.02
CA ASP A 43 -8.49 -18.61 -37.91
C ASP A 43 -9.32 -18.52 -39.19
N ALA A 44 -9.40 -17.34 -39.79
CA ALA A 44 -10.17 -17.07 -41.00
C ALA A 44 -9.90 -18.09 -42.13
N SER A 45 -8.62 -18.41 -42.36
CA SER A 45 -8.14 -19.39 -43.35
C SER A 45 -8.55 -20.83 -43.06
N ASN A 46 -8.84 -21.15 -41.79
CA ASN A 46 -9.23 -22.48 -41.35
C ASN A 46 -10.75 -22.70 -41.34
N VAL A 47 -11.54 -21.68 -41.70
CA VAL A 47 -13.00 -21.78 -41.79
C VAL A 47 -13.39 -22.65 -42.97
N VAL A 48 -13.54 -23.96 -42.71
CA VAL A 48 -14.10 -24.90 -43.68
C VAL A 48 -15.61 -24.71 -43.72
N ILE A 49 -16.09 -24.36 -44.90
CA ILE A 49 -17.48 -24.02 -45.18
C ILE A 49 -18.49 -25.10 -44.77
N GLU A 50 -18.17 -26.37 -45.04
CA GLU A 50 -19.07 -27.50 -44.80
C GLU A 50 -19.32 -27.74 -43.30
N ASP A 51 -18.41 -27.30 -42.42
CA ASP A 51 -18.50 -27.41 -40.96
C ASP A 51 -19.37 -26.33 -40.30
N SER A 52 -19.85 -25.35 -41.07
CA SER A 52 -20.64 -24.23 -40.56
C SER A 52 -22.12 -24.57 -40.32
N GLY A 53 -22.54 -25.82 -40.59
CA GLY A 53 -23.92 -26.33 -40.52
C GLY A 53 -24.75 -25.83 -39.34
N GLY A 54 -25.42 -24.68 -39.53
CA GLY A 54 -26.25 -24.03 -38.51
C GLY A 54 -25.50 -23.40 -37.33
N LYS A 55 -24.17 -23.27 -37.38
CA LYS A 55 -23.36 -22.59 -36.36
C LYS A 55 -23.39 -21.08 -36.55
N ILE A 56 -23.10 -20.36 -35.47
CA ILE A 56 -22.99 -18.90 -35.46
C ILE A 56 -21.51 -18.53 -35.59
N LEU A 57 -21.17 -17.76 -36.62
CA LEU A 57 -19.83 -17.21 -36.78
C LEU A 57 -19.75 -15.84 -36.11
N LEU A 58 -18.86 -15.71 -35.14
CA LEU A 58 -18.53 -14.46 -34.46
C LEU A 58 -17.17 -13.98 -34.97
N PHE A 59 -17.17 -13.06 -35.93
CA PHE A 59 -15.95 -12.45 -36.43
C PHE A 59 -15.42 -11.46 -35.39
N PHE A 60 -14.25 -11.77 -34.84
CA PHE A 60 -13.67 -11.05 -33.72
C PHE A 60 -12.40 -10.31 -34.14
N ASN A 61 -12.30 -9.05 -33.76
CA ASN A 61 -11.06 -8.28 -33.84
C ASN A 61 -11.03 -7.24 -32.70
N ASP A 62 -9.85 -6.74 -32.33
CA ASP A 62 -9.71 -5.83 -31.21
C ASP A 62 -10.03 -4.37 -31.58
N THR A 63 -9.52 -3.86 -32.71
CA THR A 63 -9.61 -2.43 -33.02
C THR A 63 -9.80 -2.13 -34.51
N HIS A 64 -10.76 -1.25 -34.85
CA HIS A 64 -10.92 -0.77 -36.22
C HIS A 64 -11.03 0.76 -36.34
N GLY A 65 -10.05 1.35 -37.05
CA GLY A 65 -10.05 2.76 -37.45
C GLY A 65 -10.94 3.02 -38.67
N SER A 66 -10.54 2.54 -39.86
CA SER A 66 -11.35 2.72 -41.09
C SER A 66 -12.33 1.58 -41.37
N GLY A 67 -12.01 0.36 -40.91
CA GLY A 67 -12.76 -0.86 -41.21
C GLY A 67 -12.29 -1.59 -42.48
N ASP A 68 -11.49 -0.96 -43.34
CA ASP A 68 -11.14 -1.54 -44.65
C ASP A 68 -10.37 -2.86 -44.55
N GLN A 69 -9.50 -2.98 -43.55
CA GLN A 69 -8.76 -4.22 -43.30
C GLN A 69 -9.70 -5.39 -42.99
N PHE A 70 -10.66 -5.17 -42.09
CA PHE A 70 -11.67 -6.18 -41.77
C PHE A 70 -12.49 -6.57 -43.00
N ILE A 71 -12.87 -5.60 -43.85
CA ILE A 71 -13.57 -5.90 -45.10
C ILE A 71 -12.71 -6.80 -46.00
N ARG A 72 -11.42 -6.50 -46.17
CA ARG A 72 -10.52 -7.36 -46.97
C ARG A 72 -10.42 -8.77 -46.40
N GLU A 73 -10.25 -8.88 -45.09
CA GLU A 73 -10.02 -10.16 -44.40
C GLU A 73 -11.29 -11.02 -44.36
N PHE A 74 -12.45 -10.46 -44.04
CA PHE A 74 -13.64 -11.25 -43.71
C PHE A 74 -14.79 -11.14 -44.69
N SER A 75 -14.83 -10.13 -45.58
CA SER A 75 -16.03 -9.93 -46.42
C SER A 75 -16.35 -11.10 -47.32
N HIS A 76 -15.33 -11.81 -47.83
CA HIS A 76 -15.53 -13.00 -48.66
C HIS A 76 -16.12 -14.17 -47.86
N LEU A 77 -15.62 -14.42 -46.64
CA LEU A 77 -16.16 -15.43 -45.72
C LEU A 77 -17.60 -15.10 -45.30
N ILE A 78 -17.84 -13.84 -44.92
CA ILE A 78 -19.16 -13.37 -44.50
C ILE A 78 -20.18 -13.53 -45.64
N LYS A 79 -19.85 -13.06 -46.86
CA LYS A 79 -20.72 -13.19 -48.04
C LYS A 79 -20.98 -14.65 -48.40
N TYR A 80 -20.01 -15.51 -48.16
CA TYR A 80 -20.13 -16.94 -48.41
C TYR A 80 -21.08 -17.62 -47.41
N VAL A 81 -20.88 -17.38 -46.10
CA VAL A 81 -21.66 -18.05 -45.04
C VAL A 81 -23.07 -17.48 -44.92
N GLY A 82 -23.25 -16.21 -45.26
CA GLY A 82 -24.52 -15.51 -45.26
C GLY A 82 -24.82 -14.79 -43.93
N ASP A 83 -25.40 -13.60 -44.06
CA ASP A 83 -25.56 -12.64 -42.96
C ASP A 83 -26.32 -13.19 -41.73
N SER A 84 -27.26 -14.11 -41.93
CA SER A 84 -28.16 -14.58 -40.87
C SER A 84 -27.46 -15.33 -39.72
N ASN A 85 -26.25 -15.82 -39.97
CA ASN A 85 -25.46 -16.60 -39.01
C ASN A 85 -24.16 -15.89 -38.59
N CYS A 86 -23.99 -14.62 -38.97
CA CYS A 86 -22.76 -13.88 -38.71
C CYS A 86 -22.99 -12.75 -37.71
N PHE A 87 -21.98 -12.51 -36.87
CA PHE A 87 -21.89 -11.40 -35.94
C PHE A 87 -20.49 -10.80 -36.03
N ILE A 88 -20.38 -9.49 -35.84
CA ILE A 88 -19.11 -8.79 -35.76
C ILE A 88 -18.95 -8.26 -34.35
N LEU A 89 -17.89 -8.69 -33.65
CA LEU A 89 -17.54 -8.24 -32.31
C LEU A 89 -16.21 -7.50 -32.34
N CYS A 90 -16.24 -6.26 -31.83
CA CYS A 90 -15.05 -5.40 -31.73
C CYS A 90 -14.97 -4.75 -30.35
N TYR A 91 -13.78 -4.76 -29.74
CA TYR A 91 -13.54 -4.03 -28.48
C TYR A 91 -13.58 -2.52 -28.71
N ALA A 92 -12.90 -2.05 -29.75
CA ALA A 92 -12.81 -0.64 -30.11
C ALA A 92 -13.20 -0.42 -31.59
N LEU A 93 -14.18 0.45 -31.84
CA LEU A 93 -14.74 0.68 -33.17
C LEU A 93 -14.92 2.18 -33.43
N ALA A 94 -14.15 2.73 -34.36
CA ALA A 94 -14.34 4.10 -34.80
C ALA A 94 -15.67 4.27 -35.56
N ARG A 95 -16.24 5.48 -35.53
CA ARG A 95 -17.49 5.79 -36.25
C ARG A 95 -17.40 5.52 -37.75
N LYS A 96 -16.23 5.78 -38.35
CA LYS A 96 -15.96 5.52 -39.77
C LYS A 96 -16.06 4.03 -40.08
N ALA A 97 -15.36 3.19 -39.32
CA ALA A 97 -15.43 1.73 -39.44
C ALA A 97 -16.87 1.21 -39.25
N LEU A 98 -17.60 1.71 -38.24
CA LEU A 98 -19.01 1.34 -38.06
C LEU A 98 -19.87 1.69 -39.28
N SER A 99 -19.65 2.85 -39.89
CA SER A 99 -20.37 3.24 -41.12
C SER A 99 -20.03 2.33 -42.30
N VAL A 100 -18.77 1.93 -42.45
CA VAL A 100 -18.33 0.99 -43.49
C VAL A 100 -18.98 -0.37 -43.26
N PHE A 101 -18.96 -0.89 -42.03
CA PHE A 101 -19.54 -2.19 -41.70
C PHE A 101 -21.05 -2.21 -41.92
N ARG A 102 -21.78 -1.15 -41.54
CA ARG A 102 -23.23 -1.05 -41.80
C ARG A 102 -23.56 -0.99 -43.30
N LYS A 103 -22.68 -0.41 -44.11
CA LYS A 103 -22.85 -0.35 -45.56
C LYS A 103 -22.57 -1.70 -46.21
N GLU A 104 -21.47 -2.35 -45.83
CA GLU A 104 -21.05 -3.63 -46.42
C GLU A 104 -21.85 -4.83 -45.90
N PHE A 105 -22.34 -4.76 -44.66
CA PHE A 105 -23.03 -5.85 -43.96
C PHE A 105 -24.35 -5.36 -43.32
N PRO A 106 -25.35 -4.95 -44.11
CA PRO A 106 -26.56 -4.29 -43.60
C PRO A 106 -27.40 -5.18 -42.68
N ASN A 107 -27.30 -6.51 -42.81
CA ASN A 107 -28.09 -7.46 -42.02
C ASN A 107 -27.31 -8.12 -40.87
N ILE A 108 -26.03 -7.76 -40.70
CA ILE A 108 -25.18 -8.34 -39.65
C ILE A 108 -25.25 -7.48 -38.40
N THR A 109 -25.39 -8.14 -37.26
CA THR A 109 -25.34 -7.46 -35.97
C THR A 109 -23.88 -7.13 -35.64
N ILE A 110 -23.59 -5.84 -35.50
CA ILE A 110 -22.28 -5.32 -35.09
C ILE A 110 -22.40 -4.93 -33.63
N VAL A 111 -21.61 -5.57 -32.77
CA VAL A 111 -21.60 -5.33 -31.32
C VAL A 111 -20.30 -4.63 -30.94
N PRO A 112 -20.28 -3.27 -30.86
CA PRO A 112 -19.21 -2.58 -30.16
C PRO A 112 -19.43 -2.72 -28.65
N GLU A 113 -18.41 -3.12 -27.90
CA GLU A 113 -18.52 -3.22 -26.43
C GLU A 113 -18.62 -1.82 -25.78
N LEU A 114 -18.03 -0.79 -26.40
CA LEU A 114 -18.03 0.59 -25.90
C LEU A 114 -18.13 1.60 -27.06
N SER A 115 -18.83 2.73 -26.84
CA SER A 115 -18.65 3.92 -27.68
C SER A 115 -17.22 4.39 -27.51
N THR A 116 -16.37 4.02 -28.46
CA THR A 116 -14.95 4.27 -28.34
C THR A 116 -14.68 5.77 -28.46
N PRO A 117 -14.14 6.43 -27.42
CA PRO A 117 -13.94 7.86 -27.47
C PRO A 117 -12.97 8.20 -28.59
N THR A 118 -13.32 9.26 -29.32
CA THR A 118 -12.45 9.85 -30.34
C THR A 118 -12.09 11.26 -29.91
N ILE A 119 -11.00 11.82 -30.43
CA ILE A 119 -10.63 13.21 -30.19
C ILE A 119 -11.74 14.20 -30.62
N HIS A 120 -12.63 13.78 -31.51
CA HIS A 120 -13.73 14.61 -32.02
C HIS A 120 -14.96 14.61 -31.11
N GLU A 121 -14.94 13.85 -30.01
CA GLU A 121 -16.04 13.90 -29.05
C GLU A 121 -16.04 15.21 -28.27
N LYS A 122 -17.23 15.81 -28.17
CA LYS A 122 -17.43 17.09 -27.49
C LYS A 122 -16.95 16.97 -26.04
N ASN A 123 -16.18 17.96 -25.58
CA ASN A 123 -15.68 18.13 -24.21
C ASN A 123 -14.47 17.27 -23.79
N ILE A 124 -13.85 16.48 -24.68
CA ILE A 124 -12.58 15.81 -24.33
C ILE A 124 -11.40 16.78 -24.49
N PHE A 125 -11.36 17.50 -25.60
CA PHE A 125 -10.32 18.49 -25.91
C PHE A 125 -10.93 19.83 -26.30
N THR A 126 -10.26 20.90 -25.90
CA THR A 126 -10.51 22.24 -26.44
C THR A 126 -10.04 22.34 -27.89
N LEU A 127 -10.55 23.31 -28.64
CA LEU A 127 -10.17 23.54 -30.03
C LEU A 127 -8.64 23.75 -30.18
N GLN A 128 -8.04 24.52 -29.27
CA GLN A 128 -6.60 24.76 -29.23
C GLN A 128 -5.79 23.48 -28.94
N GLN A 129 -6.30 22.59 -28.10
CA GLN A 129 -5.66 21.29 -27.84
C GLN A 129 -5.74 20.38 -29.07
N LEU A 130 -6.86 20.38 -29.80
CA LEU A 130 -7.00 19.62 -31.04
C LEU A 130 -6.04 20.11 -32.13
N GLU A 131 -5.93 21.43 -32.33
CA GLU A 131 -4.95 22.01 -33.25
C GLU A 131 -3.52 21.63 -32.89
N LYS A 132 -3.19 21.62 -31.58
CA LYS A 132 -1.87 21.21 -31.11
C LYS A 132 -1.62 19.71 -31.33
N ILE A 133 -2.62 18.86 -31.08
CA ILE A 133 -2.54 17.41 -31.33
C ILE A 133 -2.33 17.17 -32.83
N GLN A 134 -3.11 17.84 -33.68
CA GLN A 134 -2.97 17.78 -35.13
C GLN A 134 -1.56 18.19 -35.58
N LEU A 135 -1.06 19.35 -35.12
CA LEU A 135 0.27 19.86 -35.44
C LEU A 135 1.39 18.90 -35.01
N LEU A 136 1.24 18.24 -33.86
CA LEU A 136 2.18 17.21 -33.41
C LEU A 136 2.06 15.95 -34.26
N GLY A 137 0.83 15.54 -34.57
CA GLY A 137 0.51 14.45 -35.48
C GLY A 137 1.14 14.63 -36.86
N ASP A 138 1.03 15.82 -37.45
CA ASP A 138 1.60 16.17 -38.75
C ASP A 138 3.12 16.00 -38.78
N LYS A 139 3.81 16.18 -37.63
CA LYS A 139 5.25 15.95 -37.51
C LYS A 139 5.61 14.46 -37.41
N VAL A 140 4.71 13.64 -36.86
CA VAL A 140 4.93 12.21 -36.60
C VAL A 140 4.49 11.35 -37.78
N CYS A 141 3.33 11.65 -38.38
CA CYS A 141 2.75 10.94 -39.51
C CYS A 141 1.89 11.90 -40.36
N PRO A 142 2.49 12.67 -41.28
CA PRO A 142 1.77 13.66 -42.10
C PRO A 142 0.53 13.13 -42.86
N PRO A 143 0.51 11.88 -43.38
CA PRO A 143 -0.68 11.35 -44.05
C PRO A 143 -1.86 11.06 -43.10
N HIS A 144 -1.57 10.83 -41.82
CA HIS A 144 -2.51 10.36 -40.80
C HIS A 144 -2.22 11.01 -39.42
N PRO A 145 -2.27 12.34 -39.33
CA PRO A 145 -1.89 13.09 -38.13
C PRO A 145 -2.70 12.71 -36.88
N LEU A 146 -3.91 12.18 -37.03
CA LEU A 146 -4.74 11.75 -35.91
C LEU A 146 -4.72 10.23 -35.69
N GLY A 147 -3.73 9.54 -36.25
CA GLY A 147 -3.63 8.07 -36.25
C GLY A 147 -4.24 7.49 -37.51
N TYR A 148 -4.12 6.16 -37.71
CA TYR A 148 -4.47 5.51 -38.97
C TYR A 148 -5.86 5.92 -39.50
N GLY A 149 -5.88 6.44 -40.73
CA GLY A 149 -7.11 6.91 -41.38
C GLY A 149 -7.77 8.14 -40.72
N ASP A 150 -7.01 8.89 -39.92
CA ASP A 150 -7.42 10.03 -39.11
C ASP A 150 -8.63 9.76 -38.21
N CYS A 151 -8.69 8.55 -37.66
CA CYS A 151 -9.81 8.14 -36.82
C CYS A 151 -9.77 8.73 -35.41
N GLY A 152 -8.60 9.19 -34.93
CA GLY A 152 -8.48 9.90 -33.66
C GLY A 152 -8.92 9.06 -32.46
N LEU A 153 -8.71 7.74 -32.49
CA LEU A 153 -9.10 6.86 -31.38
C LEU A 153 -8.29 7.18 -30.12
N LEU A 154 -8.96 7.09 -28.96
CA LEU A 154 -8.39 7.32 -27.63
C LEU A 154 -8.44 6.05 -26.78
N VAL A 155 -7.93 4.93 -27.31
CA VAL A 155 -7.93 3.62 -26.64
C VAL A 155 -6.53 3.18 -26.31
N ALA A 156 -6.27 2.73 -25.09
CA ALA A 156 -5.05 2.02 -24.77
C ALA A 156 -5.40 0.73 -24.04
N TYR A 157 -4.90 -0.41 -24.53
CA TYR A 157 -4.96 -1.65 -23.77
C TYR A 157 -3.82 -1.68 -22.75
N HIS A 158 -4.05 -2.32 -21.62
CA HIS A 158 -3.03 -2.42 -20.55
C HIS A 158 -1.72 -3.09 -20.96
N PHE A 159 -1.69 -3.72 -22.15
CA PHE A 159 -0.53 -4.41 -22.70
C PHE A 159 -0.01 -3.80 -24.00
N GLN A 160 -0.81 -2.98 -24.71
CA GLN A 160 -0.41 -2.30 -25.96
C GLN A 160 -1.41 -1.20 -26.35
N CYS A 161 -1.01 -0.25 -27.18
CA CYS A 161 -1.88 0.78 -27.75
C CYS A 161 -2.02 0.43 -29.22
N PRO A 162 -3.25 0.29 -29.74
CA PRO A 162 -3.47 0.11 -31.16
C PRO A 162 -2.74 1.18 -32.00
N ASN A 163 -2.21 0.76 -33.13
CA ASN A 163 -1.69 1.64 -34.19
C ASN A 163 -2.76 2.58 -34.79
N ASN A 164 -4.03 2.38 -34.46
CA ASN A 164 -5.13 3.25 -34.86
C ASN A 164 -5.34 4.44 -33.89
N ASN A 165 -4.59 4.53 -32.80
CA ASN A 165 -4.65 5.68 -31.89
C ASN A 165 -3.69 6.80 -32.30
N LEU A 166 -3.84 7.95 -31.63
CA LEU A 166 -2.96 9.10 -31.80
C LEU A 166 -1.47 8.68 -31.83
N PRO A 167 -0.74 8.98 -32.92
CA PRO A 167 0.63 8.52 -33.16
C PRO A 167 1.65 9.16 -32.19
N ILE A 168 1.18 10.14 -31.41
CA ILE A 168 1.93 10.89 -30.40
C ILE A 168 2.42 10.01 -29.25
N VAL A 169 1.72 8.91 -28.92
CA VAL A 169 1.94 8.24 -27.63
C VAL A 169 2.84 7.00 -27.71
N TRP A 170 2.83 6.26 -28.82
CA TRP A 170 3.55 4.98 -28.90
C TRP A 170 3.87 4.54 -30.33
N ALA A 171 5.17 4.45 -30.66
CA ALA A 171 5.67 3.73 -31.83
C ALA A 171 7.09 3.21 -31.53
N ASP A 172 7.48 2.12 -32.17
CA ASP A 172 8.86 1.64 -32.25
C ASP A 172 9.15 1.45 -33.74
N GLY A 173 10.13 2.17 -34.28
CA GLY A 173 10.41 2.21 -35.71
C GLY A 173 10.68 0.82 -36.31
N ASP A 174 11.12 -0.14 -35.49
CA ASP A 174 11.45 -1.50 -35.91
C ASP A 174 10.22 -2.45 -35.95
N ASN A 175 9.22 -2.23 -35.09
CA ASN A 175 8.05 -3.12 -34.95
C ASN A 175 6.95 -2.87 -35.99
N ASN A 176 7.03 -1.77 -36.73
CA ASN A 176 6.08 -1.44 -37.79
C ASN A 176 6.51 -1.94 -39.18
N SER A 177 7.64 -2.66 -39.29
CA SER A 177 8.13 -3.21 -40.55
C SER A 177 7.17 -4.26 -41.11
N PHE A 178 6.61 -4.03 -42.30
CA PHE A 178 5.78 -5.01 -42.99
C PHE A 178 6.68 -5.97 -43.76
N ILE A 179 6.40 -7.26 -43.65
CA ILE A 179 6.98 -8.26 -44.55
C ILE A 179 6.10 -8.27 -45.80
N ASN A 180 6.65 -7.91 -46.96
CA ASN A 180 5.90 -8.02 -48.21
C ASN A 180 5.63 -9.50 -48.56
N SER A 181 4.86 -9.74 -49.61
CA SER A 181 4.57 -11.09 -50.11
C SER A 181 5.82 -11.91 -50.48
N GLU A 182 6.98 -11.26 -50.61
CA GLU A 182 8.27 -11.88 -50.94
C GLU A 182 9.14 -12.15 -49.69
N GLY A 183 8.63 -11.92 -48.48
CA GLY A 183 9.38 -12.16 -47.25
C GLY A 183 10.36 -11.04 -46.88
N GLN A 184 10.38 -9.93 -47.62
CA GLN A 184 11.27 -8.80 -47.36
C GLN A 184 10.62 -7.82 -46.39
N LYS A 185 11.38 -7.38 -45.38
CA LYS A 185 11.00 -6.23 -44.55
C LYS A 185 10.98 -4.98 -45.43
N THR A 186 9.79 -4.58 -45.86
CA THR A 186 9.53 -3.25 -46.38
C THR A 186 9.51 -2.27 -45.20
N GLY A 187 10.04 -1.07 -45.41
CA GLY A 187 10.15 -0.05 -44.36
C GLY A 187 8.82 0.09 -43.65
N GLY A 188 8.85 0.02 -42.31
CA GLY A 188 7.64 0.20 -41.53
C GLY A 188 7.06 1.59 -41.74
N TYR A 189 5.81 1.80 -41.30
CA TYR A 189 5.26 3.14 -41.35
C TYR A 189 6.25 4.14 -40.71
N PRO A 190 6.48 5.32 -41.32
CA PRO A 190 7.52 6.26 -40.91
C PRO A 190 7.13 7.03 -39.65
N TRP A 191 6.84 6.33 -38.57
CA TRP A 191 6.40 6.90 -37.31
C TRP A 191 7.64 7.31 -36.53
N ILE A 192 7.76 8.60 -36.24
CA ILE A 192 8.78 9.12 -35.31
C ILE A 192 8.09 9.32 -33.95
N PRO A 193 8.14 8.34 -33.04
CA PRO A 193 7.43 8.46 -31.76
C PRO A 193 8.00 9.63 -30.94
N LEU A 194 7.13 10.41 -30.31
CA LEU A 194 7.57 11.39 -29.31
C LEU A 194 8.10 10.70 -28.04
N PHE A 195 7.67 9.46 -27.78
CA PHE A 195 8.14 8.60 -26.70
C PHE A 195 8.49 7.19 -27.24
N PRO A 196 9.78 6.88 -27.51
CA PRO A 196 10.17 5.61 -28.11
C PRO A 196 9.87 4.44 -27.17
N TYR A 197 9.16 3.43 -27.69
CA TYR A 197 8.94 2.18 -26.95
C TYR A 197 10.24 1.34 -26.95
N LYS A 198 10.63 0.85 -25.78
CA LYS A 198 11.72 -0.13 -25.63
C LYS A 198 11.08 -1.47 -25.25
N PRO A 199 10.95 -2.45 -26.17
CA PRO A 199 10.39 -3.74 -25.84
C PRO A 199 11.18 -4.38 -24.69
N LYS A 200 10.47 -5.05 -23.78
CA LYS A 200 11.13 -5.86 -22.77
C LYS A 200 11.88 -6.98 -23.49
N GLN A 201 13.21 -6.99 -23.39
CA GLN A 201 14.03 -8.08 -23.91
C GLN A 201 13.48 -9.41 -23.34
N LYS A 202 12.97 -10.28 -24.23
CA LYS A 202 12.70 -11.67 -23.86
C LYS A 202 14.05 -12.35 -23.70
N PHE A 203 14.44 -12.64 -22.47
CA PHE A 203 15.60 -13.47 -22.19
C PHE A 203 15.31 -14.90 -22.68
N GLN A 204 15.84 -15.26 -23.85
CA GLN A 204 16.00 -16.64 -24.28
C GLN A 204 17.46 -17.00 -24.10
N SER A 205 17.79 -17.85 -23.12
CA SER A 205 19.11 -18.49 -23.06
C SER A 205 19.09 -19.81 -22.29
N ASP A 206 19.72 -20.82 -22.88
CA ASP A 206 20.05 -22.12 -22.26
C ASP A 206 20.92 -21.92 -21.02
N ILE A 207 20.37 -22.24 -19.85
CA ILE A 207 21.00 -22.04 -18.53
C ILE A 207 22.16 -23.01 -18.28
N THR A 208 22.26 -24.10 -19.04
CA THR A 208 23.34 -25.11 -18.88
C THR A 208 24.75 -24.57 -19.19
N LYS A 209 24.88 -23.31 -19.62
CA LYS A 209 26.15 -22.67 -19.96
C LYS A 209 26.60 -21.57 -18.98
N PHE A 210 25.84 -21.28 -17.93
CA PHE A 210 26.22 -20.22 -16.98
C PHE A 210 27.33 -20.70 -16.03
N SER A 211 28.40 -19.92 -15.93
CA SER A 211 29.42 -20.09 -14.90
C SER A 211 28.91 -19.57 -13.54
N GLU A 212 29.56 -19.95 -12.45
CA GLU A 212 29.27 -19.44 -11.10
C GLU A 212 29.33 -17.89 -11.04
N ASN A 213 30.27 -17.28 -11.77
CA ASN A 213 30.40 -15.84 -11.88
C ASN A 213 29.21 -15.20 -12.61
N ASP A 214 28.64 -15.88 -13.61
CA ASP A 214 27.45 -15.39 -14.32
C ASP A 214 26.22 -15.44 -13.41
N CYS A 215 26.11 -16.47 -12.56
CA CYS A 215 25.07 -16.56 -11.54
C CYS A 215 25.20 -15.45 -10.49
N LEU A 216 26.41 -15.18 -9.98
CA LEU A 216 26.66 -14.09 -9.02
C LEU A 216 26.39 -12.71 -9.63
N SER A 217 26.76 -12.50 -10.89
CA SER A 217 26.45 -11.26 -11.62
C SER A 217 24.94 -11.07 -11.79
N LEU A 218 24.22 -12.14 -12.13
CA LEU A 218 22.75 -12.13 -12.22
C LEU A 218 22.08 -11.85 -10.87
N ILE A 219 22.57 -12.45 -9.78
CA ILE A 219 22.08 -12.21 -8.41
C ILE A 219 22.26 -10.73 -8.04
N ARG A 220 23.44 -10.14 -8.29
CA ARG A 220 23.71 -8.71 -8.05
C ARG A 220 22.80 -7.82 -8.89
N GLY A 221 22.56 -8.17 -10.16
CA GLY A 221 21.61 -7.48 -11.02
C GLY A 221 20.18 -7.51 -10.46
N ILE A 222 19.71 -8.68 -10.04
CA ILE A 222 18.40 -8.86 -9.40
C ILE A 222 18.30 -8.05 -8.10
N GLU A 223 19.36 -8.01 -7.29
CA GLU A 223 19.40 -7.24 -6.05
C GLU A 223 19.31 -5.72 -6.30
N GLN A 224 20.03 -5.20 -7.30
CA GLN A 224 19.93 -3.79 -7.70
C GLN A 224 18.55 -3.46 -8.26
N GLU A 225 17.98 -4.32 -9.11
CA GLU A 225 16.61 -4.17 -9.61
C GLU A 225 15.59 -4.18 -8.45
N PHE A 226 15.77 -5.05 -7.45
CA PHE A 226 14.91 -5.12 -6.27
C PHE A 226 15.02 -3.85 -5.41
N LEU A 227 16.23 -3.35 -5.17
CA LEU A 227 16.45 -2.09 -4.45
C LEU A 227 15.84 -0.90 -5.19
N GLN A 228 15.94 -0.85 -6.52
CA GLN A 228 15.33 0.19 -7.33
C GLN A 228 13.79 0.10 -7.31
N CYS A 229 13.22 -1.11 -7.42
CA CYS A 229 11.79 -1.34 -7.26
C CYS A 229 11.28 -0.92 -5.86
N ARG A 230 12.13 -1.03 -4.84
CA ARG A 230 11.83 -0.54 -3.49
C ARG A 230 11.84 0.99 -3.42
N LYS A 231 12.58 1.69 -4.26
CA LYS A 231 12.59 3.16 -4.27
C LYS A 231 11.46 3.74 -5.12
N ASP A 232 11.19 3.16 -6.29
CA ASP A 232 10.43 3.85 -7.34
C ASP A 232 8.98 3.39 -7.50
N ALA A 233 8.62 2.21 -7.00
CA ALA A 233 7.31 1.60 -7.29
C ALA A 233 6.39 1.57 -6.07
N ILE A 234 5.12 1.97 -6.27
CA ILE A 234 4.04 1.89 -5.28
C ILE A 234 3.00 0.85 -5.74
N GLY A 235 2.49 0.04 -4.81
CA GLY A 235 1.33 -0.83 -5.04
C GLY A 235 1.53 -1.92 -6.11
N ARG A 236 0.64 -1.96 -7.11
CA ARG A 236 0.54 -3.06 -8.10
C ARG A 236 1.80 -3.23 -8.96
N THR A 237 2.51 -2.15 -9.26
CA THR A 237 3.73 -2.17 -10.10
C THR A 237 4.89 -2.83 -9.37
N ARG A 238 5.07 -2.54 -8.08
CA ARG A 238 6.11 -3.15 -7.24
C ARG A 238 5.90 -4.66 -7.12
N ARG A 239 4.66 -5.09 -6.90
CA ARG A 239 4.31 -6.52 -6.82
C ARG A 239 4.64 -7.28 -8.09
N LYS A 240 4.26 -6.75 -9.25
CA LYS A 240 4.54 -7.39 -10.54
C LYS A 240 6.04 -7.53 -10.76
N ALA A 241 6.82 -6.52 -10.37
CA ALA A 241 8.28 -6.59 -10.39
C ALA A 241 8.80 -7.67 -9.43
N ILE A 242 8.32 -7.72 -8.19
CA ILE A 242 8.72 -8.75 -7.21
C ILE A 242 8.37 -10.16 -7.68
N THR A 243 7.17 -10.39 -8.23
CA THR A 243 6.79 -11.69 -8.80
C THR A 243 7.68 -12.07 -9.99
N GLN A 244 8.03 -11.11 -10.85
CA GLN A 244 8.95 -11.34 -11.96
C GLN A 244 10.37 -11.69 -11.47
N LEU A 245 10.89 -10.94 -10.48
CA LEU A 245 12.18 -11.21 -9.87
C LEU A 245 12.19 -12.57 -9.13
N LEU A 246 11.12 -12.91 -8.40
CA LEU A 246 10.98 -14.21 -7.73
C LEU A 246 10.90 -15.36 -8.73
N SER A 247 10.22 -15.15 -9.85
CA SER A 247 10.21 -16.14 -10.94
C SER A 247 11.61 -16.37 -11.46
N ARG A 248 12.42 -15.31 -11.69
CA ARG A 248 13.84 -15.40 -12.09
C ARG A 248 14.69 -16.12 -11.04
N LEU A 249 14.48 -15.85 -9.75
CA LEU A 249 15.20 -16.54 -8.68
C LEU A 249 14.85 -18.02 -8.61
N ASN A 250 13.59 -18.42 -8.75
CA ASN A 250 13.18 -19.84 -8.65
C ASN A 250 13.88 -20.77 -9.66
N TRP A 251 14.51 -20.23 -10.70
CA TRP A 251 15.31 -20.99 -11.68
C TRP A 251 16.75 -21.28 -11.24
N LEU A 252 17.26 -20.61 -10.21
CA LEU A 252 18.61 -20.81 -9.68
C LEU A 252 18.55 -21.82 -8.53
N SER A 253 18.88 -23.09 -8.76
CA SER A 253 18.98 -24.09 -7.69
C SER A 253 20.40 -24.14 -7.14
N LEU A 254 20.81 -23.10 -6.41
CA LEU A 254 22.13 -23.08 -5.77
C LEU A 254 21.98 -23.20 -4.26
N GLY A 255 22.73 -24.14 -3.67
CA GLY A 255 22.91 -24.28 -2.22
C GLY A 255 23.84 -23.21 -1.64
N ASP A 256 23.72 -21.97 -2.11
CA ASP A 256 24.50 -20.81 -1.66
C ASP A 256 23.65 -19.93 -0.74
N PHE A 257 24.23 -19.52 0.40
CA PHE A 257 23.60 -18.66 1.39
C PHE A 257 23.14 -17.33 0.79
N SER A 258 23.98 -16.68 -0.03
CA SER A 258 23.70 -15.36 -0.60
C SER A 258 22.44 -15.38 -1.46
N TYR A 259 22.23 -16.47 -2.19
CA TYR A 259 21.05 -16.71 -2.99
C TYR A 259 19.80 -16.92 -2.11
N LEU A 260 19.90 -17.82 -1.10
CA LEU A 260 18.78 -18.11 -0.20
C LEU A 260 18.36 -16.88 0.60
N ASP A 261 19.31 -16.07 1.06
CA ASP A 261 19.05 -14.81 1.76
C ASP A 261 18.33 -13.78 0.86
N LEU A 262 18.79 -13.59 -0.38
CA LEU A 262 18.12 -12.70 -1.31
C LEU A 262 16.69 -13.16 -1.62
N LYS A 263 16.49 -14.47 -1.84
CA LYS A 263 15.18 -15.07 -2.07
C LYS A 263 14.24 -14.80 -0.89
N VAL A 264 14.72 -14.97 0.34
CA VAL A 264 13.98 -14.66 1.57
C VAL A 264 13.62 -13.19 1.67
N ARG A 265 14.56 -12.26 1.40
CA ARG A 265 14.30 -10.81 1.41
C ARG A 265 13.18 -10.45 0.42
N MET A 266 13.21 -11.04 -0.76
CA MET A 266 12.19 -10.80 -1.79
C MET A 266 10.84 -11.43 -1.46
N LEU A 267 10.81 -12.65 -0.94
CA LEU A 267 9.57 -13.30 -0.49
C LEU A 267 8.97 -12.54 0.71
N THR A 268 9.79 -12.01 1.61
CA THR A 268 9.33 -11.18 2.74
C THR A 268 8.64 -9.92 2.24
N GLN A 269 9.18 -9.28 1.20
CA GLN A 269 8.50 -8.13 0.59
C GLN A 269 7.23 -8.55 -0.16
N ALA A 270 7.25 -9.70 -0.86
CA ALA A 270 6.06 -10.24 -1.54
C ALA A 270 4.94 -10.57 -0.55
N SER A 271 5.26 -11.07 0.65
CA SER A 271 4.26 -11.41 1.67
C SER A 271 3.54 -10.16 2.17
N ARG A 272 4.24 -9.04 2.35
CA ARG A 272 3.64 -7.74 2.69
C ARG A 272 2.65 -7.23 1.63
N GLU A 273 2.76 -7.72 0.39
CA GLU A 273 1.95 -7.30 -0.75
C GLU A 273 0.93 -8.37 -1.21
N ALA A 274 0.76 -9.44 -0.43
CA ALA A 274 -0.17 -10.54 -0.74
C ALA A 274 -1.63 -10.06 -0.75
N ARG A 275 -2.43 -10.55 -1.72
CA ARG A 275 -3.85 -10.17 -1.91
C ARG A 275 -4.83 -11.05 -1.15
N SER A 276 -4.37 -12.20 -0.69
CA SER A 276 -5.21 -13.18 -0.01
C SER A 276 -4.43 -13.86 1.10
N LEU A 277 -5.16 -14.33 2.10
CA LEU A 277 -4.59 -15.11 3.20
C LEU A 277 -3.89 -16.38 2.68
N LYS A 278 -4.43 -17.00 1.62
CA LYS A 278 -3.85 -18.18 0.96
C LYS A 278 -2.50 -17.88 0.29
N GLU A 279 -2.42 -16.78 -0.46
CA GLU A 279 -1.17 -16.34 -1.09
C GLU A 279 -0.12 -15.98 -0.03
N PHE A 280 -0.52 -15.20 0.99
CA PHE A 280 0.31 -14.88 2.13
C PHE A 280 0.85 -16.15 2.80
N HIS A 281 -0.02 -17.13 3.07
CA HIS A 281 0.37 -18.39 3.68
C HIS A 281 1.40 -19.16 2.84
N ASN A 282 1.18 -19.27 1.53
CA ASN A 282 2.10 -19.99 0.64
C ASN A 282 3.49 -19.35 0.57
N ILE A 283 3.56 -18.01 0.46
CA ILE A 283 4.83 -17.27 0.46
C ILE A 283 5.60 -17.54 1.76
N ASN A 284 4.90 -17.56 2.88
CA ASN A 284 5.52 -17.73 4.19
C ASN A 284 5.96 -19.18 4.48
N LEU A 285 5.25 -20.19 3.95
CA LEU A 285 5.72 -21.57 3.97
C LEU A 285 7.03 -21.74 3.19
N GLU A 286 7.18 -21.06 2.06
CA GLU A 286 8.42 -21.08 1.28
C GLU A 286 9.57 -20.38 2.01
N ILE A 287 9.31 -19.22 2.64
CA ILE A 287 10.32 -18.54 3.48
C ILE A 287 10.80 -19.46 4.60
N GLU A 288 9.87 -20.14 5.28
CA GLU A 288 10.20 -21.08 6.35
C GLU A 288 11.08 -22.23 5.84
N ARG A 289 10.71 -22.84 4.70
CA ARG A 289 11.50 -23.90 4.07
C ARG A 289 12.92 -23.43 3.74
N ILE A 290 13.08 -22.21 3.24
CA ILE A 290 14.40 -21.64 2.94
C ILE A 290 15.23 -21.47 4.22
N TYR A 291 14.64 -20.98 5.31
CA TYR A 291 15.36 -20.86 6.58
C TYR A 291 15.75 -22.22 7.16
N GLU A 292 14.92 -23.25 7.03
CA GLU A 292 15.29 -24.62 7.42
C GLU A 292 16.53 -25.10 6.66
N LEU A 293 16.65 -24.78 5.37
CA LEU A 293 17.83 -25.08 4.55
C LEU A 293 19.05 -24.26 5.01
N ILE A 294 18.90 -22.94 5.19
CA ILE A 294 19.98 -22.07 5.67
C ILE A 294 20.55 -22.57 7.00
N PHE A 295 19.68 -23.01 7.93
CA PHE A 295 20.13 -23.52 9.23
C PHE A 295 20.77 -24.92 9.19
N GLN A 296 20.67 -25.64 8.07
CA GLN A 296 21.36 -26.91 7.83
C GLN A 296 22.70 -26.73 7.10
N MET A 297 22.94 -25.55 6.50
CA MET A 297 24.17 -25.25 5.76
C MET A 297 25.34 -24.93 6.68
N GLN A 298 26.55 -25.24 6.22
CA GLN A 298 27.79 -24.72 6.81
C GLN A 298 28.00 -23.28 6.33
N ILE A 299 27.47 -22.32 7.09
CA ILE A 299 27.59 -20.89 6.79
C ILE A 299 28.56 -20.21 7.75
N THR A 300 29.15 -19.11 7.31
CA THR A 300 30.04 -18.28 8.14
C THR A 300 29.25 -17.59 9.26
N GLU A 301 29.98 -17.02 10.21
CA GLU A 301 29.41 -16.29 11.35
C GLU A 301 28.58 -15.07 10.91
N SER A 302 29.10 -14.27 9.98
CA SER A 302 28.42 -13.09 9.45
C SER A 302 27.14 -13.48 8.70
N GLU A 303 27.16 -14.57 7.94
CA GLU A 303 26.00 -15.12 7.24
C GLU A 303 24.95 -15.63 8.23
N MET A 304 25.36 -16.34 9.27
CA MET A 304 24.45 -16.78 10.33
C MET A 304 23.78 -15.59 11.01
N TYR A 305 24.54 -14.53 11.32
CA TYR A 305 24.00 -13.30 11.88
C TYR A 305 22.94 -12.66 10.94
N ILE A 306 23.26 -12.53 9.65
CA ILE A 306 22.36 -11.97 8.63
C ILE A 306 21.06 -12.79 8.57
N ALA A 307 21.15 -14.12 8.48
CA ALA A 307 19.97 -14.97 8.41
C ALA A 307 19.10 -14.88 9.67
N VAL A 308 19.71 -14.85 10.85
CA VAL A 308 18.95 -14.71 12.10
C VAL A 308 18.26 -13.35 12.16
N ASN A 309 18.95 -12.27 11.81
CA ASN A 309 18.36 -10.93 11.82
C ASN A 309 17.21 -10.82 10.81
N ASN A 310 17.40 -11.35 9.59
CA ASN A 310 16.36 -11.38 8.57
C ASN A 310 15.16 -12.24 9.01
N PHE A 311 15.41 -13.36 9.68
CA PHE A 311 14.34 -14.26 10.17
C PHE A 311 13.51 -13.59 11.24
N VAL A 312 14.16 -12.90 12.19
CA VAL A 312 13.48 -12.15 13.24
C VAL A 312 12.64 -11.02 12.65
N ASN A 313 13.19 -10.26 11.68
CA ASN A 313 12.45 -9.20 11.01
C ASN A 313 11.23 -9.73 10.26
N TRP A 314 11.40 -10.80 9.48
CA TRP A 314 10.31 -11.51 8.81
C TRP A 314 9.22 -11.94 9.79
N ALA A 315 9.60 -12.53 10.92
CA ALA A 315 8.66 -12.97 11.95
C ALA A 315 7.87 -11.80 12.57
N ILE A 316 8.53 -10.66 12.79
CA ILE A 316 7.89 -9.43 13.25
C ILE A 316 6.88 -8.93 12.21
N ASP A 317 7.28 -8.83 10.94
CA ASP A 317 6.41 -8.39 9.84
C ASP A 317 5.19 -9.31 9.68
N PHE A 318 5.44 -10.62 9.66
CA PHE A 318 4.39 -11.64 9.59
C PHE A 318 3.39 -11.48 10.73
N SER A 319 3.88 -11.24 11.95
CA SER A 319 3.02 -11.02 13.13
C SER A 319 2.06 -9.85 12.95
N GLN A 320 2.45 -8.81 12.21
CA GLN A 320 1.63 -7.63 11.97
C GLN A 320 0.48 -7.92 11.02
N LEU A 321 0.66 -8.88 10.12
CA LEU A 321 -0.30 -9.19 9.05
C LEU A 321 -1.23 -10.37 9.40
N ALA A 322 -0.81 -11.30 10.25
CA ALA A 322 -1.48 -12.61 10.39
C ALA A 322 -2.75 -12.69 11.26
N GLY A 323 -3.19 -11.60 11.90
CA GLY A 323 -4.39 -11.58 12.74
C GLY A 323 -4.43 -12.66 13.85
N ASN A 324 -5.61 -12.88 14.45
CA ASN A 324 -5.84 -13.88 15.50
C ASN A 324 -6.16 -15.28 14.93
N SER A 325 -5.30 -15.79 14.06
CA SER A 325 -5.53 -17.05 13.35
C SER A 325 -4.88 -18.26 14.03
N VAL A 326 -5.38 -19.47 13.73
CA VAL A 326 -4.82 -20.76 14.20
C VAL A 326 -3.36 -20.93 13.74
N GLU A 327 -3.00 -20.34 12.60
CA GLU A 327 -1.64 -20.25 12.08
C GLU A 327 -0.66 -19.59 13.06
N LEU A 328 -1.11 -18.60 13.84
CA LEU A 328 -0.28 -17.89 14.82
C LEU A 328 0.32 -18.85 15.87
N ASN A 329 -0.40 -19.91 16.25
CA ASN A 329 0.09 -20.91 17.21
C ASN A 329 1.22 -21.77 16.63
N LYS A 330 1.09 -22.19 15.37
CA LYS A 330 2.15 -22.94 14.67
C LYS A 330 3.41 -22.09 14.56
N ILE A 331 3.25 -20.80 14.28
CA ILE A 331 4.37 -19.87 14.11
C ILE A 331 5.04 -19.53 15.43
N ILE A 332 4.29 -19.29 16.50
CA ILE A 332 4.90 -19.08 17.83
C ILE A 332 5.68 -20.32 18.25
N SER A 333 5.14 -21.53 18.00
CA SER A 333 5.87 -22.77 18.25
C SER A 333 7.15 -22.87 17.40
N ARG A 334 7.08 -22.51 16.12
CA ARG A 334 8.21 -22.54 15.17
C ARG A 334 9.26 -21.48 15.49
N LEU A 335 8.85 -20.29 15.91
CA LEU A 335 9.73 -19.22 16.40
C LEU A 335 10.39 -19.61 17.72
N ASN A 336 9.67 -20.24 18.64
CA ASN A 336 10.27 -20.81 19.84
C ASN A 336 11.34 -21.84 19.47
N THR A 337 11.06 -22.71 18.50
CA THR A 337 12.03 -23.68 17.97
C THR A 337 13.21 -22.97 17.31
N ALA A 338 12.98 -21.96 16.48
CA ALA A 338 14.03 -21.19 15.82
C ALA A 338 14.87 -20.40 16.82
N THR A 339 14.29 -19.71 17.81
CA THR A 339 15.00 -19.04 18.89
C THR A 339 15.81 -20.03 19.74
N ARG A 340 15.30 -21.24 19.99
CA ARG A 340 16.06 -22.31 20.65
C ARG A 340 17.20 -22.83 19.77
N LYS A 341 16.97 -23.05 18.48
CA LYS A 341 17.97 -23.46 17.49
C LYS A 341 19.04 -22.38 17.32
N ILE A 342 18.67 -21.11 17.24
CA ILE A 342 19.56 -19.95 17.28
C ILE A 342 20.33 -19.97 18.59
N GLY A 343 19.69 -20.12 19.74
CA GLY A 343 20.38 -20.23 21.03
C GLY A 343 21.31 -21.44 21.17
N LEU A 344 21.09 -22.51 20.39
CA LEU A 344 21.92 -23.70 20.31
C LEU A 344 23.08 -23.52 19.33
N LEU A 345 22.81 -23.01 18.12
CA LEU A 345 23.78 -22.65 17.09
C LEU A 345 24.73 -21.57 17.61
N ILE A 346 24.22 -20.58 18.33
CA ILE A 346 25.00 -19.58 19.06
C ILE A 346 25.90 -20.26 20.11
N ARG A 347 25.41 -21.26 20.85
CA ARG A 347 26.23 -21.98 21.84
C ARG A 347 27.29 -22.89 21.21
N ILE A 348 27.01 -23.45 20.04
CA ILE A 348 27.92 -24.29 19.28
C ILE A 348 29.00 -23.40 18.64
N ASN A 349 28.61 -22.30 17.98
CA ASN A 349 29.54 -21.37 17.36
C ASN A 349 30.34 -20.55 18.38
N ALA A 350 29.79 -20.15 19.52
CA ALA A 350 30.57 -19.48 20.58
C ALA A 350 31.71 -20.35 21.14
N LYS A 351 31.68 -21.67 20.91
CA LYS A 351 32.80 -22.56 21.24
C LYS A 351 33.79 -22.76 20.09
N SER A 352 33.43 -22.40 18.85
CA SER A 352 34.23 -22.70 17.65
C SER A 352 34.68 -21.47 16.86
N ASN A 353 34.02 -20.32 16.96
CA ASN A 353 34.27 -19.10 16.20
C ASN A 353 33.99 -17.85 17.06
N ASN A 354 34.81 -16.80 16.90
CA ASN A 354 34.92 -15.59 17.72
C ASN A 354 33.68 -14.65 17.76
N VAL A 355 32.45 -15.17 17.88
CA VAL A 355 31.26 -14.33 18.07
C VAL A 355 31.36 -13.55 19.36
N LYS A 356 31.38 -12.23 19.26
CA LYS A 356 31.40 -11.37 20.45
C LYS A 356 30.15 -11.60 21.28
N GLU A 357 30.34 -11.76 22.58
CA GLU A 357 29.25 -12.03 23.51
C GLU A 357 28.16 -10.93 23.48
N SER A 358 28.56 -9.70 23.19
CA SER A 358 27.68 -8.54 22.99
C SER A 358 26.66 -8.76 21.86
N GLU A 359 27.09 -9.29 20.70
CA GLU A 359 26.23 -9.55 19.55
C GLU A 359 25.25 -10.70 19.82
N MET A 360 25.72 -11.72 20.54
CA MET A 360 24.87 -12.83 20.95
C MET A 360 23.72 -12.36 21.84
N PHE A 361 24.02 -11.53 22.83
CA PHE A 361 23.01 -10.94 23.71
C PHE A 361 22.02 -10.08 22.91
N ALA A 362 22.49 -9.26 21.99
CA ALA A 362 21.63 -8.38 21.22
C ALA A 362 20.68 -9.13 20.25
N LEU A 363 21.16 -10.20 19.60
CA LEU A 363 20.30 -11.08 18.81
C LEU A 363 19.21 -11.77 19.64
N ARG A 364 19.56 -12.27 20.85
CA ARG A 364 18.58 -12.87 21.76
C ARG A 364 17.53 -11.86 22.20
N ALA A 365 17.93 -10.62 22.47
CA ALA A 365 17.01 -9.53 22.81
C ALA A 365 16.02 -9.24 21.67
N LYS A 366 16.51 -9.11 20.42
CA LYS A 366 15.66 -8.93 19.22
C LYS A 366 14.67 -10.08 19.06
N GLY A 367 15.13 -11.33 19.17
CA GLY A 367 14.28 -12.53 19.05
C GLY A 367 13.19 -12.61 20.12
N LYS A 368 13.56 -12.40 21.40
CA LYS A 368 12.60 -12.37 22.52
C LYS A 368 11.57 -11.24 22.36
N ARG A 369 11.97 -10.06 21.88
CA ARG A 369 11.05 -8.96 21.57
C ARG A 369 10.01 -9.33 20.51
N ALA A 370 10.46 -9.95 19.41
CA ALA A 370 9.57 -10.43 18.35
C ALA A 370 8.53 -11.42 18.91
N MET A 371 9.00 -12.38 19.71
CA MET A 371 8.16 -13.38 20.37
C MET A 371 7.14 -12.76 21.34
N ALA A 372 7.55 -11.77 22.15
CA ALA A 372 6.63 -11.07 23.04
C ALA A 372 5.55 -10.30 22.27
N THR A 373 5.90 -9.69 21.14
CA THR A 373 4.95 -8.97 20.26
C THR A 373 3.91 -9.92 19.66
N LEU A 374 4.35 -11.09 19.20
CA LEU A 374 3.48 -12.15 18.69
C LEU A 374 2.53 -12.70 19.76
N LEU A 375 3.06 -12.99 20.95
CA LEU A 375 2.24 -13.45 22.07
C LEU A 375 1.23 -12.39 22.48
N GLN A 376 1.59 -11.11 22.48
CA GLN A 376 0.67 -10.02 22.82
C GLN A 376 -0.52 -9.92 21.87
N LYS A 377 -0.33 -10.22 20.58
CA LYS A 377 -1.43 -10.30 19.61
C LYS A 377 -2.31 -11.53 19.82
N ARG A 378 -1.70 -12.70 20.05
CA ARG A 378 -2.41 -13.96 20.36
C ARG A 378 -3.28 -13.84 21.60
N SER A 379 -2.76 -13.17 22.61
CA SER A 379 -3.34 -13.19 23.94
C SER A 379 -4.61 -12.37 23.97
N GLY A 380 -5.76 -13.05 23.97
CA GLY A 380 -6.91 -12.54 24.72
C GLY A 380 -6.46 -12.16 26.14
N SER A 381 -7.21 -11.31 26.83
CA SER A 381 -6.81 -10.62 28.08
C SER A 381 -6.47 -11.50 29.31
N GLY A 382 -6.24 -12.80 29.14
CA GLY A 382 -5.87 -13.77 30.16
C GLY A 382 -4.56 -13.44 30.88
N GLN A 383 -4.62 -13.49 32.21
CA GLN A 383 -3.53 -13.11 33.12
C GLN A 383 -2.26 -13.97 32.93
N LYS A 384 -2.42 -15.26 32.61
CA LYS A 384 -1.29 -16.19 32.36
C LYS A 384 -0.45 -15.76 31.15
N ALA A 385 -1.11 -15.37 30.07
CA ALA A 385 -0.43 -14.94 28.85
C ALA A 385 0.27 -13.58 29.03
N LYS A 386 -0.36 -12.66 29.78
CA LYS A 386 0.29 -11.39 30.19
C LYS A 386 1.56 -11.63 31.01
N LEU A 387 1.53 -12.59 31.95
CA LEU A 387 2.70 -12.94 32.75
C LEU A 387 3.83 -13.52 31.88
N GLU A 388 3.49 -14.42 30.95
CA GLU A 388 4.46 -15.00 30.01
C GLU A 388 5.10 -13.92 29.11
N ILE A 389 4.30 -13.02 28.54
CA ILE A 389 4.79 -11.88 27.75
C ILE A 389 5.73 -11.01 28.58
N ASN A 390 5.36 -10.70 29.83
CA ASN A 390 6.17 -9.87 30.71
C ASN A 390 7.51 -10.55 31.06
N ASN A 391 7.52 -11.86 31.26
CA ASN A 391 8.75 -12.62 31.50
C ASN A 391 9.68 -12.59 30.27
N ILE A 392 9.13 -12.75 29.06
CA ILE A 392 9.91 -12.69 27.83
C ILE A 392 10.48 -11.29 27.61
N LYS A 393 9.68 -10.24 27.83
CA LYS A 393 10.14 -8.85 27.76
C LYS A 393 11.24 -8.55 28.80
N LYS A 394 11.12 -9.10 30.01
CA LYS A 394 12.15 -8.99 31.06
C LYS A 394 13.47 -9.61 30.59
N GLN A 395 13.42 -10.82 30.05
CA GLN A 395 14.61 -11.50 29.55
C GLN A 395 15.21 -10.81 28.32
N ALA A 396 14.38 -10.21 27.47
CA ALA A 396 14.84 -9.44 26.32
C ALA A 396 15.56 -8.15 26.76
N LEU A 397 15.07 -7.53 27.84
CA LEU A 397 15.67 -6.36 28.46
C LEU A 397 17.05 -6.71 29.05
N GLU A 398 17.14 -7.78 29.84
CA GLU A 398 18.40 -8.25 30.44
C GLU A 398 19.45 -8.56 29.38
N ASP A 399 19.06 -9.27 28.31
CA ASP A 399 19.96 -9.54 27.19
C ASP A 399 20.45 -8.23 26.53
N ALA A 400 19.55 -7.29 26.24
CA ALA A 400 19.99 -6.04 25.62
C ALA A 400 20.84 -5.16 26.57
N GLN A 401 20.66 -5.25 27.90
CA GLN A 401 21.52 -4.56 28.87
C GLN A 401 22.92 -5.17 28.87
N ASN A 402 23.01 -6.50 28.85
CA ASN A 402 24.28 -7.21 28.79
C ASN A 402 25.04 -6.87 27.49
N ALA A 403 24.33 -6.86 26.36
CA ALA A 403 24.91 -6.39 25.10
C ALA A 403 25.43 -4.96 25.18
N TYR A 404 24.74 -4.08 25.92
CA TYR A 404 25.09 -2.66 26.03
C TYR A 404 26.37 -2.48 26.84
N ASN A 405 26.43 -3.16 27.99
CA ASN A 405 27.53 -3.05 28.94
C ASN A 405 28.85 -3.60 28.39
N LEU A 406 28.79 -4.55 27.45
CA LEU A 406 29.97 -5.11 26.81
C LEU A 406 30.62 -4.16 25.79
N ASN A 407 29.98 -3.03 25.43
CA ASN A 407 30.49 -1.88 24.67
C ASN A 407 31.15 -2.16 23.29
N ASP A 408 31.17 -3.42 22.85
CA ASP A 408 31.84 -3.91 21.64
C ASP A 408 30.87 -4.70 20.75
N CYS A 409 29.60 -4.27 20.69
CA CYS A 409 28.60 -4.85 19.80
C CYS A 409 28.67 -4.17 18.43
N ALA A 410 28.64 -4.94 17.33
CA ALA A 410 28.48 -4.36 16.00
C ALA A 410 27.11 -3.71 15.79
N LEU A 411 26.11 -4.06 16.61
CA LEU A 411 24.85 -3.31 16.64
C LEU A 411 25.11 -1.94 17.23
N THR A 412 24.60 -0.93 16.53
CA THR A 412 24.69 0.44 17.02
C THR A 412 24.05 0.52 18.41
N LYS A 413 24.66 1.28 19.34
CA LYS A 413 24.06 1.59 20.65
C LYS A 413 22.59 2.05 20.52
N HIS A 414 22.27 2.66 19.39
CA HIS A 414 20.93 2.99 18.95
C HIS A 414 19.96 1.78 18.80
N GLU A 415 20.30 0.75 18.02
CA GLU A 415 19.44 -0.45 17.85
C GLU A 415 19.21 -1.16 19.18
N LEU A 416 20.21 -1.11 20.04
CA LEU A 416 20.12 -1.66 21.38
C LEU A 416 19.21 -0.84 22.28
N ALA A 417 19.31 0.49 22.23
CA ALA A 417 18.38 1.40 22.93
C ALA A 417 16.93 1.20 22.46
N LEU A 418 16.68 0.99 21.17
CA LEU A 418 15.34 0.65 20.66
C LEU A 418 14.84 -0.71 21.16
N CYS A 419 15.72 -1.71 21.26
CA CYS A 419 15.37 -3.02 21.82
C CYS A 419 15.04 -2.91 23.31
N LEU A 420 15.89 -2.23 24.09
CA LEU A 420 15.70 -1.96 25.52
C LEU A 420 14.37 -1.22 25.75
N PHE A 421 14.13 -0.17 24.96
CA PHE A 421 12.95 0.65 25.09
C PHE A 421 11.65 -0.09 24.77
N ALA A 422 11.60 -0.80 23.63
CA ALA A 422 10.39 -1.53 23.24
C ALA A 422 9.99 -2.63 24.25
N ASN A 423 10.98 -3.14 24.99
CA ASN A 423 10.74 -4.10 26.06
C ASN A 423 10.28 -3.44 27.37
N THR A 424 10.70 -2.22 27.68
CA THR A 424 10.31 -1.50 28.91
C THR A 424 9.00 -0.73 28.80
N ALA A 425 8.58 -0.32 27.59
CA ALA A 425 7.36 0.49 27.37
C ALA A 425 6.06 -0.12 27.93
N THR A 426 6.05 -1.44 28.14
CA THR A 426 4.90 -2.18 28.68
C THR A 426 5.14 -2.77 30.08
N MET A 427 6.28 -2.46 30.69
CA MET A 427 6.65 -2.92 32.03
C MET A 427 6.29 -1.84 33.08
N ASP A 428 6.45 -2.19 34.36
CA ASP A 428 6.23 -1.27 35.49
C ASP A 428 7.01 0.05 35.33
N SER A 429 6.49 1.10 35.96
CA SER A 429 6.97 2.48 35.97
C SER A 429 8.49 2.61 36.13
N ASP A 430 9.11 1.87 37.05
CA ASP A 430 10.57 1.95 37.29
C ASP A 430 11.41 1.46 36.09
N LYS A 431 10.98 0.39 35.42
CA LYS A 431 11.68 -0.12 34.23
C LYS A 431 11.47 0.80 33.03
N ALA A 432 10.31 1.44 32.97
CA ALA A 432 9.99 2.42 31.95
C ALA A 432 10.89 3.68 32.07
N ILE A 433 11.35 4.03 33.28
CA ILE A 433 12.35 5.10 33.51
C ILE A 433 13.70 4.70 32.94
N HIS A 434 14.17 3.48 33.23
CA HIS A 434 15.46 3.01 32.71
C HIS A 434 15.51 2.96 31.17
N GLY A 435 14.40 2.56 30.52
CA GLY A 435 14.30 2.64 29.06
C GLY A 435 14.38 4.07 28.51
N LEU A 436 13.86 5.07 29.23
CA LEU A 436 14.00 6.48 28.87
C LEU A 436 15.43 6.97 29.03
N GLU A 437 16.14 6.56 30.09
CA GLU A 437 17.55 6.92 30.30
C GLU A 437 18.42 6.43 29.14
N LEU A 438 18.17 5.20 28.67
CA LEU A 438 18.88 4.62 27.54
C LEU A 438 18.56 5.31 26.21
N LEU A 439 17.29 5.66 25.96
CA LEU A 439 16.92 6.49 24.80
C LEU A 439 17.59 7.86 24.87
N HIS A 440 17.65 8.46 26.06
CA HIS A 440 18.29 9.75 26.28
C HIS A 440 19.80 9.68 26.07
N LEU A 441 20.45 8.58 26.45
CA LEU A 441 21.86 8.36 26.20
C LEU A 441 22.15 8.17 24.70
N ALA A 442 21.37 7.34 24.00
CA ALA A 442 21.50 7.18 22.55
C ALA A 442 21.18 8.48 21.78
N TYR A 443 20.26 9.30 22.29
CA TYR A 443 20.01 10.65 21.79
C TYR A 443 21.25 11.55 21.97
N LYS A 444 21.90 11.54 23.14
CA LYS A 444 23.13 12.30 23.39
C LYS A 444 24.30 11.89 22.49
N GLU A 445 24.32 10.64 22.05
CA GLU A 445 25.27 10.13 21.05
C GLU A 445 24.92 10.51 19.60
N GLY A 446 23.86 11.31 19.39
CA GLY A 446 23.52 11.89 18.10
C GLY A 446 22.57 11.06 17.24
N SER A 447 21.90 10.04 17.79
CA SER A 447 20.98 9.20 17.01
C SER A 447 19.62 9.90 16.75
N PRO A 448 19.25 10.20 15.48
CA PRO A 448 17.97 10.85 15.19
C PRO A 448 16.75 9.99 15.55
N VAL A 449 16.84 8.69 15.28
CA VAL A 449 15.75 7.74 15.57
C VAL A 449 15.52 7.62 17.09
N ALA A 450 16.59 7.63 17.91
CA ALA A 450 16.45 7.63 19.36
C ALA A 450 15.74 8.90 19.85
N ALA A 451 16.04 10.05 19.25
CA ALA A 451 15.38 11.31 19.58
C ALA A 451 13.88 11.32 19.23
N TYR A 452 13.49 10.80 18.06
CA TYR A 452 12.07 10.71 17.71
C TYR A 452 11.30 9.75 18.62
N GLU A 453 11.87 8.58 18.91
CA GLU A 453 11.24 7.65 19.85
C GLU A 453 11.18 8.29 21.25
N LEU A 454 12.25 8.92 21.73
CA LEU A 454 12.26 9.65 22.99
C LEU A 454 11.19 10.75 23.03
N THR A 455 11.03 11.52 21.95
CA THR A 455 9.98 12.55 21.79
C THR A 455 8.61 11.94 22.00
N LYS A 456 8.30 10.86 21.27
CA LYS A 456 7.03 10.14 21.37
C LYS A 456 6.77 9.67 22.81
N GLN A 457 7.81 9.16 23.47
CA GLN A 457 7.72 8.65 24.83
C GLN A 457 7.54 9.73 25.88
N LEU A 458 8.24 10.85 25.75
CA LEU A 458 8.06 12.02 26.60
C LEU A 458 6.64 12.57 26.43
N ARG A 459 6.15 12.69 25.20
CA ARG A 459 4.77 13.10 24.89
C ARG A 459 3.72 12.17 25.48
N MET A 460 3.89 10.84 25.36
CA MET A 460 2.96 9.88 25.96
C MET A 460 2.95 9.90 27.49
N ARG A 461 4.03 10.39 28.11
CA ARG A 461 4.13 10.64 29.55
C ARG A 461 3.81 12.09 29.93
N HIS A 462 3.28 12.88 28.99
CA HIS A 462 2.91 14.27 29.18
C HIS A 462 4.06 15.22 29.56
N ARG A 463 5.31 14.83 29.29
CA ARG A 463 6.51 15.66 29.38
C ARG A 463 6.69 16.45 28.08
N ASN A 464 5.68 17.24 27.73
CA ASN A 464 5.55 17.83 26.40
C ASN A 464 6.66 18.84 26.09
N GLU A 465 7.09 19.65 27.06
CA GLU A 465 8.20 20.61 26.87
C GLU A 465 9.52 19.90 26.50
N GLU A 466 9.83 18.81 27.18
CA GLU A 466 11.01 18.00 26.87
C GLU A 466 10.90 17.30 25.52
N ALA A 467 9.69 16.84 25.16
CA ALA A 467 9.44 16.26 23.85
C ALA A 467 9.70 17.27 22.72
N ILE A 468 9.22 18.51 22.87
CA ILE A 468 9.48 19.62 21.95
C ILE A 468 10.99 19.86 21.81
N TYR A 469 11.70 19.95 22.93
CA TYR A 469 13.15 20.18 22.94
C TYR A 469 13.94 19.07 22.22
N VAL A 470 13.66 17.80 22.55
CA VAL A 470 14.33 16.65 21.95
C VAL A 470 14.06 16.55 20.45
N PHE A 471 12.84 16.85 20.00
CA PHE A 471 12.51 16.79 18.57
C PHE A 471 13.24 17.87 17.78
N LYS A 472 13.21 19.13 18.25
CA LYS A 472 13.86 20.27 17.58
C LYS A 472 15.36 20.08 17.45
N SER A 473 16.01 19.53 18.48
CA SER A 473 17.46 19.35 18.45
C SER A 473 17.93 18.39 17.36
N VAL A 474 17.05 17.52 16.83
CA VAL A 474 17.38 16.57 15.77
C VAL A 474 16.78 16.95 14.43
N ALA A 475 15.57 17.53 14.41
CA ALA A 475 14.84 17.84 13.18
C ALA A 475 15.65 18.66 12.16
N GLU A 476 16.50 19.58 12.63
CA GLU A 476 17.32 20.43 11.76
C GLU A 476 18.58 19.73 11.21
N ARG A 477 18.98 18.61 11.82
CA ARG A 477 20.22 17.87 11.50
C ARG A 477 19.98 16.53 10.80
N ASP A 478 18.72 16.12 10.67
CA ASP A 478 18.37 14.83 10.07
C ASP A 478 18.19 14.96 8.56
N ASP A 479 19.12 14.40 7.80
CA ASP A 479 19.07 14.38 6.33
C ASP A 479 17.95 13.44 5.80
N ASP A 480 17.45 12.52 6.63
CA ASP A 480 16.37 11.59 6.27
C ASP A 480 14.99 12.25 6.46
N ARG A 481 14.57 13.02 5.46
CA ARG A 481 13.26 13.70 5.45
C ARG A 481 12.07 12.76 5.68
N ARG A 482 12.15 11.53 5.20
CA ARG A 482 11.07 10.54 5.37
C ARG A 482 10.89 10.18 6.84
N ARG A 483 12.00 9.97 7.55
CA ARG A 483 11.98 9.67 8.99
C ARG A 483 11.45 10.86 9.78
N PHE A 484 11.92 12.05 9.44
CA PHE A 484 11.41 13.29 10.01
C PHE A 484 9.88 13.41 9.82
N HIS A 485 9.38 13.33 8.58
CA HIS A 485 7.95 13.42 8.25
C HIS A 485 7.09 12.44 9.05
N SER A 486 7.52 11.18 9.17
CA SER A 486 6.76 10.16 9.92
C SER A 486 6.62 10.43 11.42
N ASN A 487 7.35 11.41 11.98
CA ASN A 487 7.35 11.73 13.40
C ASN A 487 6.88 13.15 13.73
N VAL A 488 6.67 14.04 12.73
CA VAL A 488 6.24 15.44 12.94
C VAL A 488 4.95 15.54 13.77
N SER A 489 4.03 14.60 13.60
CA SER A 489 2.78 14.57 14.37
C SER A 489 3.01 14.52 15.89
N PHE A 490 4.03 13.81 16.37
CA PHE A 490 4.34 13.74 17.80
C PHE A 490 4.82 15.08 18.35
N PHE A 491 5.61 15.81 17.57
CA PHE A 491 6.00 17.19 17.89
C PHE A 491 4.79 18.11 17.96
N ALA A 492 3.95 18.08 16.92
CA ALA A 492 2.71 18.86 16.86
C ALA A 492 1.81 18.62 18.08
N TYR A 493 1.58 17.36 18.46
CA TYR A 493 0.78 17.02 19.64
C TYR A 493 1.44 17.39 20.97
N ALA A 494 2.78 17.41 21.03
CA ALA A 494 3.48 17.92 22.21
C ALA A 494 3.23 19.43 22.36
N VAL A 495 3.37 20.21 21.29
CA VAL A 495 3.08 21.65 21.27
C VAL A 495 1.63 21.94 21.67
N ILE A 496 0.66 21.25 21.05
CA ILE A 496 -0.76 21.34 21.42
C ILE A 496 -0.96 21.02 22.92
N GLY A 497 -0.27 20.00 23.42
CA GLY A 497 -0.36 19.60 24.82
C GLY A 497 0.19 20.64 25.80
N VAL A 498 1.23 21.39 25.42
CA VAL A 498 1.73 22.49 26.26
C VAL A 498 0.77 23.68 26.26
N TYR A 499 0.20 24.02 25.10
CA TYR A 499 -0.80 25.09 24.97
C TYR A 499 -1.95 24.90 25.97
N TYR A 500 -2.57 23.71 25.99
CA TYR A 500 -3.68 23.41 26.91
C TYR A 500 -3.26 23.36 28.38
N ASN A 501 -2.01 23.02 28.71
CA ASN A 501 -1.57 22.89 30.10
C ASN A 501 -1.13 24.22 30.73
N THR A 502 -0.61 25.15 29.94
CA THR A 502 0.04 26.37 30.45
C THR A 502 -0.84 27.61 30.34
N ASN A 503 -1.81 27.64 29.41
CA ASN A 503 -2.53 28.86 29.01
C ASN A 503 -1.59 30.03 28.62
N ASP A 504 -0.31 29.76 28.33
CA ASP A 504 0.67 30.74 27.90
C ASP A 504 0.82 30.67 26.38
N GLU A 505 -0.06 31.39 25.69
CA GLU A 505 -0.13 31.35 24.22
C GLU A 505 1.16 31.86 23.57
N GLU A 506 1.79 32.88 24.15
CA GLU A 506 2.95 33.53 23.56
C GLU A 506 4.23 32.70 23.70
N LYS A 507 4.40 31.97 24.82
CA LYS A 507 5.59 31.14 25.05
C LYS A 507 5.81 30.07 23.97
N TYR A 508 4.75 29.52 23.38
CA TYR A 508 4.82 28.41 22.42
C TYR A 508 4.33 28.73 21.01
N LYS A 509 3.95 29.99 20.76
CA LYS A 509 3.50 30.44 19.43
C LYS A 509 4.53 30.13 18.33
N GLN A 510 5.82 30.32 18.63
CA GLN A 510 6.90 30.02 17.69
C GLN A 510 7.03 28.51 17.39
N ASP A 511 6.89 27.66 18.41
CA ASP A 511 6.90 26.21 18.22
C ASP A 511 5.65 25.73 17.48
N ALA A 512 4.49 26.37 17.71
CA ALA A 512 3.26 26.09 16.99
C ALA A 512 3.34 26.48 15.50
N LEU A 513 3.91 27.66 15.19
CA LEU A 513 4.19 28.08 13.81
C LEU A 513 5.19 27.15 13.13
N LEU A 514 6.22 26.70 13.85
CA LEU A 514 7.18 25.72 13.34
C LEU A 514 6.50 24.38 13.03
N ALA A 515 5.66 23.89 13.95
CA ALA A 515 4.89 22.66 13.75
C ALA A 515 3.91 22.78 12.57
N CYS A 516 3.27 23.93 12.38
CA CYS A 516 2.44 24.22 11.21
C CYS A 516 3.24 24.08 9.91
N ARG A 517 4.40 24.74 9.81
CA ARG A 517 5.25 24.69 8.61
C ARG A 517 5.66 23.26 8.26
N TRP A 518 6.05 22.48 9.25
CA TRP A 518 6.46 21.08 9.03
C TRP A 518 5.28 20.18 8.66
N LEU A 519 4.09 20.39 9.22
CA LEU A 519 2.90 19.64 8.81
C LEU A 519 2.41 20.05 7.42
N ASP A 520 2.53 21.32 7.04
CA ASP A 520 2.22 21.79 5.70
C ASP A 520 3.11 21.10 4.66
N GLU A 521 4.41 20.99 4.96
CA GLU A 521 5.36 20.21 4.17
C GLU A 521 4.91 18.74 4.05
N VAL A 522 4.59 18.06 5.17
CA VAL A 522 4.12 16.65 5.16
C VAL A 522 2.84 16.48 4.33
N ILE A 523 1.89 17.41 4.46
CA ILE A 523 0.62 17.37 3.73
C ILE A 523 0.83 17.55 2.23
N SER A 524 1.77 18.43 1.83
CA SER A 524 2.10 18.68 0.42
C SER A 524 2.66 17.45 -0.33
N TYR A 525 3.22 16.47 0.39
CA TYR A 525 3.73 15.22 -0.18
C TYR A 525 2.66 14.13 -0.35
N GLU A 526 1.38 14.43 -0.10
CA GLU A 526 0.27 13.45 -0.18
C GLU A 526 0.47 12.20 0.70
N HIS A 527 1.32 12.31 1.72
CA HIS A 527 1.66 11.24 2.68
C HIS A 527 1.21 11.59 4.10
N HIS A 528 -0.02 12.08 4.22
CA HIS A 528 -0.58 12.51 5.48
C HIS A 528 -1.65 11.54 5.99
N THR A 529 -1.78 11.49 7.31
CA THR A 529 -2.84 10.80 8.04
C THR A 529 -3.87 11.80 8.54
N ALA A 530 -5.07 11.33 8.88
CA ALA A 530 -6.10 12.17 9.48
C ALA A 530 -5.66 12.78 10.81
N LYS A 531 -4.80 12.10 11.57
CA LYS A 531 -4.20 12.64 12.80
C LYS A 531 -3.31 13.84 12.52
N GLU A 532 -2.56 13.84 11.43
CA GLU A 532 -1.69 14.95 11.04
C GLU A 532 -2.51 16.15 10.57
N ILE A 533 -3.53 15.91 9.75
CA ILE A 533 -4.44 16.97 9.30
C ILE A 533 -5.15 17.62 10.50
N VAL A 534 -5.67 16.83 11.44
CA VAL A 534 -6.34 17.38 12.64
C VAL A 534 -5.37 18.14 13.54
N ALA A 535 -4.12 17.66 13.71
CA ALA A 535 -3.09 18.39 14.44
C ALA A 535 -2.77 19.73 13.75
N TYR A 536 -2.67 19.73 12.42
CA TYR A 536 -2.38 20.91 11.62
C TYR A 536 -3.47 21.98 11.78
N CYS A 537 -4.74 21.58 11.70
CA CYS A 537 -5.88 22.47 11.92
C CYS A 537 -5.86 23.11 13.32
N LYS A 538 -5.57 22.31 14.36
CA LYS A 538 -5.46 22.81 15.74
C LYS A 538 -4.34 23.84 15.88
N LEU A 539 -3.16 23.55 15.34
CA LEU A 539 -2.02 24.46 15.40
C LEU A 539 -2.29 25.77 14.64
N LYS A 540 -2.94 25.72 13.48
CA LYS A 540 -3.37 26.94 12.79
C LYS A 540 -4.29 27.79 13.66
N LEU A 541 -5.25 27.21 14.36
CA LEU A 541 -6.12 27.97 15.27
C LEU A 541 -5.35 28.56 16.46
N ILE A 542 -4.44 27.78 17.07
CA ILE A 542 -3.55 28.25 18.15
C ILE A 542 -2.69 29.43 17.69
N CYS A 543 -2.22 29.39 16.44
CA CYS A 543 -1.42 30.47 15.85
C CYS A 543 -2.26 31.68 15.39
N GLY A 544 -3.58 31.67 15.59
CA GLY A 544 -4.47 32.79 15.24
C GLY A 544 -4.85 32.89 13.76
N PHE A 545 -4.66 31.82 12.98
CA PHE A 545 -5.12 31.81 11.59
C PHE A 545 -6.66 31.88 11.51
N PRO A 546 -7.24 32.49 10.46
CA PRO A 546 -8.70 32.53 10.28
C PRO A 546 -9.31 31.13 10.27
N LYS A 547 -10.51 30.97 10.85
CA LYS A 547 -11.20 29.66 10.92
C LYS A 547 -11.37 29.01 9.54
N SER A 548 -11.70 29.80 8.51
CA SER A 548 -11.83 29.29 7.14
C SER A 548 -10.53 28.64 6.64
N GLU A 549 -9.38 29.28 6.91
CA GLU A 549 -8.08 28.77 6.49
C GLU A 549 -7.62 27.59 7.35
N ALA A 550 -7.86 27.65 8.65
CA ALA A 550 -7.45 26.60 9.58
C ALA A 550 -8.21 25.28 9.36
N PHE A 551 -9.46 25.35 8.87
CA PHE A 551 -10.30 24.19 8.60
C PHE A 551 -10.16 23.64 7.17
N ALA A 552 -9.63 24.43 6.23
CA ALA A 552 -9.48 24.00 4.83
C ALA A 552 -8.79 22.62 4.66
N PRO A 553 -7.74 22.26 5.43
CA PRO A 553 -7.13 20.94 5.32
C PRO A 553 -8.06 19.75 5.66
N LEU A 554 -9.14 19.95 6.43
CA LEU A 554 -10.10 18.87 6.71
C LEU A 554 -10.85 18.41 5.46
N GLU A 555 -10.96 19.24 4.43
CA GLU A 555 -11.59 18.82 3.17
C GLU A 555 -10.77 17.73 2.46
N ILE A 556 -9.47 17.62 2.74
CA ILE A 556 -8.61 16.52 2.24
C ILE A 556 -9.09 15.16 2.79
N LEU A 557 -9.68 15.15 3.99
CA LEU A 557 -10.23 13.94 4.60
C LEU A 557 -11.58 13.52 4.01
N ARG A 558 -12.12 14.27 3.05
CA ARG A 558 -13.33 13.94 2.31
C ARG A 558 -12.92 13.44 0.92
N PRO A 559 -12.55 12.16 0.75
CA PRO A 559 -12.07 11.61 -0.52
C PRO A 559 -13.08 11.75 -1.68
N MET A 560 -14.35 12.04 -1.37
CA MET A 560 -15.32 12.56 -2.32
C MET A 560 -16.01 13.77 -1.70
N SER A 561 -15.91 14.95 -2.33
CA SER A 561 -16.52 16.20 -1.86
C SER A 561 -18.04 16.10 -1.63
N THR A 562 -18.68 15.11 -2.26
CA THR A 562 -20.12 14.82 -2.16
C THR A 562 -20.49 13.88 -1.02
N MET A 563 -19.54 13.16 -0.41
CA MET A 563 -19.85 12.18 0.64
C MET A 563 -20.04 12.89 1.99
N ALA A 564 -21.13 12.54 2.68
CA ALA A 564 -21.39 13.03 4.03
C ALA A 564 -20.44 12.35 5.04
N TRP A 565 -20.08 13.05 6.11
CA TRP A 565 -19.23 12.50 7.16
C TRP A 565 -19.79 11.23 7.80
N ASP A 566 -21.12 11.09 7.86
CA ASP A 566 -21.78 9.86 8.35
C ASP A 566 -21.52 8.65 7.47
N GLN A 567 -21.51 8.84 6.15
CA GLN A 567 -21.22 7.76 5.21
C GLN A 567 -19.75 7.31 5.35
N LEU A 568 -18.82 8.25 5.52
CA LEU A 568 -17.40 7.94 5.77
C LEU A 568 -17.20 7.18 7.09
N ALA A 569 -17.87 7.60 8.16
CA ALA A 569 -17.80 6.92 9.46
C ALA A 569 -18.42 5.51 9.41
N ASP A 570 -19.53 5.33 8.69
CA ASP A 570 -20.13 4.01 8.50
C ASP A 570 -19.27 3.10 7.63
N ILE A 571 -18.62 3.62 6.59
CA ILE A 571 -17.63 2.86 5.79
C ILE A 571 -16.46 2.43 6.69
N ALA A 572 -15.91 3.35 7.47
CA ALA A 572 -14.81 3.08 8.41
C ALA A 572 -15.20 2.07 9.50
N ARG A 573 -16.48 2.03 9.91
CA ARG A 573 -16.99 1.05 10.88
C ARG A 573 -17.25 -0.32 10.26
N LYS A 574 -17.83 -0.36 9.06
CA LYS A 574 -18.24 -1.59 8.35
C LYS A 574 -17.08 -2.24 7.59
N LEU A 575 -15.86 -2.23 8.14
CA LEU A 575 -14.66 -2.82 7.53
C LEU A 575 -14.76 -4.36 7.37
N GLU A 576 -15.67 -4.79 6.49
CA GLU A 576 -15.70 -6.09 5.80
C GLU A 576 -15.43 -5.78 4.31
N PHE A 577 -14.40 -6.44 3.78
CA PHE A 577 -13.68 -6.10 2.54
C PHE A 577 -14.54 -6.01 1.26
N GLY A 578 -14.38 -4.95 0.44
CA GLY A 578 -14.91 -4.99 -0.95
C GLY A 578 -14.85 -3.77 -1.90
N ASP A 579 -14.68 -2.52 -1.46
CA ASP A 579 -14.89 -1.31 -2.30
C ASP A 579 -13.67 -0.37 -2.37
N ASP A 580 -13.42 0.28 -3.52
CA ASP A 580 -12.24 1.13 -3.78
C ASP A 580 -12.27 2.43 -2.94
N SER A 581 -13.44 2.94 -2.57
CA SER A 581 -13.55 4.05 -1.59
C SER A 581 -13.06 3.66 -0.19
N MET A 582 -12.96 2.37 0.11
CA MET A 582 -12.46 1.86 1.40
C MET A 582 -10.94 1.99 1.53
N ALA A 583 -10.19 1.90 0.42
CA ALA A 583 -8.74 2.02 0.45
C ALA A 583 -8.32 3.43 0.91
N GLY A 584 -9.00 4.47 0.43
CA GLY A 584 -8.73 5.85 0.83
C GLY A 584 -8.98 6.13 2.32
N ALA A 585 -10.11 5.67 2.86
CA ALA A 585 -10.45 5.86 4.28
C ALA A 585 -9.47 5.15 5.22
N LEU A 586 -9.06 3.92 4.88
CA LEU A 586 -8.06 3.14 5.62
C LEU A 586 -6.66 3.76 5.53
N LEU A 587 -6.28 4.25 4.34
CA LEU A 587 -4.98 4.91 4.14
C LEU A 587 -4.87 6.21 4.96
N LEU A 588 -5.98 6.93 5.12
CA LEU A 588 -6.04 8.16 5.93
C LEU A 588 -6.16 7.88 7.44
N GLY A 589 -6.42 6.64 7.88
CA GLY A 589 -6.58 6.31 9.30
C GLY A 589 -7.91 6.75 9.89
N LEU A 590 -8.97 6.88 9.07
CA LEU A 590 -10.31 7.29 9.54
C LEU A 590 -11.04 6.18 10.32
N GLU A 591 -10.53 4.96 10.34
CA GLU A 591 -10.98 3.87 11.21
C GLU A 591 -10.62 4.08 12.68
N ASP A 592 -9.72 5.01 12.98
CA ASP A 592 -9.34 5.32 14.35
C ASP A 592 -10.33 6.28 15.01
N ALA A 593 -11.10 5.78 15.98
CA ALA A 593 -12.05 6.57 16.78
C ALA A 593 -11.43 7.83 17.42
N SER A 594 -10.13 7.82 17.72
CA SER A 594 -9.44 8.96 18.32
C SER A 594 -9.36 10.16 17.38
N VAL A 595 -9.34 9.94 16.05
CA VAL A 595 -9.38 11.01 15.04
C VAL A 595 -10.71 11.76 15.13
N TRP A 596 -11.83 11.04 15.12
CA TRP A 596 -13.17 11.63 15.21
C TRP A 596 -13.38 12.40 16.51
N SER A 597 -12.91 11.86 17.63
CA SER A 597 -12.93 12.59 18.90
C SER A 597 -12.11 13.88 18.85
N GLN A 598 -10.93 13.85 18.21
CA GLN A 598 -10.10 15.04 18.09
C GLN A 598 -10.69 16.12 17.17
N ILE A 599 -11.44 15.72 16.13
CA ILE A 599 -12.24 16.63 15.29
C ILE A 599 -13.37 17.24 16.14
N GLY A 600 -14.05 16.43 16.98
CA GLY A 600 -15.04 16.94 17.92
C GLY A 600 -14.47 17.99 18.87
N THR A 601 -13.28 17.74 19.42
CA THR A 601 -12.55 18.71 20.26
C THR A 601 -12.20 19.98 19.49
N LEU A 602 -11.78 19.86 18.23
CA LEU A 602 -11.51 21.01 17.37
C LEU A 602 -12.75 21.92 17.22
N TYR A 603 -13.92 21.35 16.94
CA TYR A 603 -15.17 22.11 16.86
C TYR A 603 -15.57 22.71 18.21
N SER A 604 -15.51 21.91 19.28
CA SER A 604 -15.86 22.32 20.65
C SER A 604 -15.02 23.50 21.14
N ASP A 605 -13.71 23.42 20.96
CA ASP A 605 -12.78 24.33 21.64
C ASP A 605 -12.56 25.62 20.85
N PHE A 606 -12.66 25.58 19.51
CA PHE A 606 -12.31 26.73 18.66
C PHE A 606 -13.47 27.35 17.85
N THR A 607 -14.57 26.63 17.60
CA THR A 607 -15.61 27.14 16.67
C THR A 607 -16.92 27.52 17.31
N SER A 608 -17.16 27.09 18.56
CA SER A 608 -18.47 27.16 19.21
C SER A 608 -19.59 26.41 18.49
N GLN A 609 -19.29 25.53 17.52
CA GLN A 609 -20.26 24.66 16.86
C GLN A 609 -20.41 23.36 17.67
N PHE A 610 -21.05 23.46 18.83
CA PHE A 610 -21.12 22.38 19.81
C PHE A 610 -21.91 21.18 19.30
N ASP A 611 -22.96 21.38 18.51
CA ASP A 611 -23.74 20.29 17.91
C ASP A 611 -22.87 19.39 17.00
N LYS A 612 -22.02 20.00 16.17
CA LYS A 612 -21.05 19.26 15.35
C LYS A 612 -20.03 18.54 16.24
N ALA A 613 -19.56 19.18 17.31
CA ALA A 613 -18.65 18.52 18.24
C ALA A 613 -19.27 17.24 18.83
N LEU A 614 -20.53 17.30 19.27
CA LEU A 614 -21.28 16.16 19.78
C LEU A 614 -21.45 15.07 18.71
N GLU A 615 -21.80 15.43 17.49
CA GLU A 615 -21.90 14.51 16.33
C GLU A 615 -20.59 13.74 16.11
N PHE A 616 -19.45 14.45 16.16
CA PHE A 616 -18.13 13.85 16.02
C PHE A 616 -17.74 12.94 17.21
N TYR A 617 -18.11 13.30 18.43
CA TYR A 617 -17.93 12.42 19.60
C TYR A 617 -18.79 11.16 19.50
N ASP A 618 -20.03 11.28 19.04
CA ASP A 618 -20.91 10.13 18.84
C ASP A 618 -20.36 9.17 17.77
N ARG A 619 -19.74 9.69 16.70
CA ARG A 619 -19.01 8.86 15.73
C ARG A 619 -17.84 8.11 16.36
N ALA A 620 -17.02 8.80 17.16
CA ALA A 620 -15.93 8.15 17.90
C ALA A 620 -16.44 7.02 18.81
N ILE A 621 -17.54 7.26 19.54
CA ILE A 621 -18.18 6.26 20.41
C ILE A 621 -18.77 5.10 19.59
N ARG A 622 -19.34 5.34 18.41
CA ARG A 622 -19.84 4.27 17.52
C ARG A 622 -18.71 3.33 17.06
N ILE A 623 -17.53 3.87 16.78
CA ILE A 623 -16.35 3.10 16.36
C ILE A 623 -15.75 2.36 17.57
N ASP A 624 -15.52 3.04 18.69
CA ASP A 624 -15.04 2.43 19.93
C ASP A 624 -15.81 2.91 21.17
N LYS A 625 -16.80 2.09 21.53
CA LYS A 625 -17.73 2.31 22.65
C LYS A 625 -17.08 2.19 24.03
N ARG A 626 -15.84 1.70 24.11
CA ARG A 626 -15.18 1.36 25.37
C ARG A 626 -14.18 2.41 25.82
N CYS A 627 -13.92 3.43 25.00
CA CYS A 627 -12.99 4.48 25.34
C CYS A 627 -13.66 5.54 26.24
N PRO A 628 -13.25 5.67 27.52
CA PRO A 628 -13.84 6.64 28.44
C PRO A 628 -13.59 8.10 28.03
N ILE A 629 -12.57 8.34 27.21
CA ILE A 629 -12.17 9.68 26.76
C ILE A 629 -13.26 10.32 25.91
N TYR A 630 -13.94 9.55 25.05
CA TYR A 630 -14.94 10.10 24.13
C TYR A 630 -16.19 10.56 24.89
N HIS A 631 -16.65 9.74 25.85
CA HIS A 631 -17.72 10.10 26.77
C HIS A 631 -17.34 11.29 27.66
N PHE A 632 -16.09 11.36 28.14
CA PHE A 632 -15.64 12.51 28.93
C PHE A 632 -15.62 13.81 28.12
N ASN A 633 -15.08 13.78 26.90
CA ASN A 633 -15.07 14.95 26.03
C ASN A 633 -16.49 15.43 25.72
N LYS A 634 -17.42 14.49 25.49
CA LYS A 634 -18.85 14.78 25.29
C LYS A 634 -19.48 15.40 26.55
N ALA A 635 -19.23 14.84 27.74
CA ALA A 635 -19.68 15.39 29.01
C ALA A 635 -19.17 16.82 29.26
N ARG A 636 -17.89 17.07 28.93
CA ARG A 636 -17.26 18.39 29.03
C ARG A 636 -17.96 19.42 28.16
N THR A 637 -18.30 19.06 26.91
CA THR A 637 -19.06 19.93 26.01
C THR A 637 -20.46 20.21 26.55
N PHE A 638 -21.18 19.20 27.06
CA PHE A 638 -22.50 19.43 27.68
C PHE A 638 -22.44 20.41 28.86
N ALA A 639 -21.52 20.21 29.82
CA ALA A 639 -21.48 21.03 31.02
C ALA A 639 -20.98 22.45 30.77
N TYR A 640 -19.81 22.59 30.13
CA TYR A 640 -19.13 23.88 30.04
C TYR A 640 -19.53 24.72 28.84
N LYS A 641 -20.14 24.12 27.81
CA LYS A 641 -20.51 24.84 26.58
C LYS A 641 -22.01 24.95 26.38
N LEU A 642 -22.76 23.91 26.73
CA LEU A 642 -24.22 23.89 26.58
C LEU A 642 -24.98 24.09 27.90
N HIS A 643 -24.28 24.02 29.04
CA HIS A 643 -24.88 24.07 30.38
C HIS A 643 -25.97 23.01 30.64
N ASP A 644 -25.92 21.89 29.91
CA ASP A 644 -26.77 20.72 30.15
C ASP A 644 -26.10 19.78 31.16
N TYR A 645 -26.25 20.10 32.43
CA TYR A 645 -25.62 19.36 33.52
C TYR A 645 -26.18 17.94 33.68
N HIS A 646 -27.42 17.66 33.28
CA HIS A 646 -28.00 16.32 33.31
C HIS A 646 -27.40 15.40 32.24
N ALA A 647 -27.30 15.87 31.00
CA ALA A 647 -26.63 15.13 29.94
C ALA A 647 -25.14 14.93 30.26
N ALA A 648 -24.48 15.97 30.77
CA ALA A 648 -23.09 15.89 31.22
C ALA A 648 -22.89 14.83 32.31
N HIS A 649 -23.76 14.80 33.32
CA HIS A 649 -23.71 13.82 34.40
C HIS A 649 -23.85 12.39 33.86
N THR A 650 -24.80 12.17 32.94
CA THR A 650 -25.03 10.86 32.30
C THR A 650 -23.78 10.35 31.59
N GLU A 651 -23.19 11.18 30.72
CA GLU A 651 -21.97 10.81 29.98
C GLU A 651 -20.77 10.62 30.91
N LEU A 652 -20.66 11.41 31.98
CA LEU A 652 -19.60 11.28 32.98
C LEU A 652 -19.69 9.96 33.77
N ILE A 653 -20.91 9.51 34.11
CA ILE A 653 -21.14 8.18 34.72
C ILE A 653 -20.67 7.08 33.77
N VAL A 654 -21.05 7.16 32.49
CA VAL A 654 -20.62 6.17 31.48
C VAL A 654 -19.10 6.14 31.38
N SER A 655 -18.45 7.30 31.20
CA SER A 655 -16.99 7.44 31.17
C SER A 655 -16.34 6.77 32.40
N LYS A 656 -16.85 7.05 33.61
CA LYS A 656 -16.34 6.45 34.85
C LYS A 656 -16.51 4.93 34.93
N SER A 657 -17.61 4.41 34.39
CA SER A 657 -17.95 2.98 34.44
C SER A 657 -17.06 2.12 33.54
N LEU A 658 -16.50 2.71 32.47
CA LEU A 658 -15.59 2.05 31.55
C LEU A 658 -14.24 1.83 32.26
N LYS A 659 -14.06 0.64 32.84
CA LYS A 659 -12.90 0.21 33.67
C LYS A 659 -11.51 0.36 33.00
N GLN A 660 -11.42 0.75 31.74
CA GLN A 660 -10.17 0.92 30.99
C GLN A 660 -9.66 2.36 30.99
N PHE A 661 -9.61 3.02 32.15
CA PHE A 661 -8.76 4.20 32.23
C PHE A 661 -7.31 3.75 32.07
N SER A 662 -6.59 4.29 31.07
CA SER A 662 -5.15 4.35 31.24
C SER A 662 -4.91 5.21 32.48
N TYR A 663 -4.24 4.67 33.48
CA TYR A 663 -3.96 5.38 34.74
C TYR A 663 -3.33 6.77 34.47
N ALA A 664 -2.55 6.88 33.39
CA ALA A 664 -1.99 8.13 32.88
C ALA A 664 -3.06 9.16 32.51
N TRP A 665 -4.06 8.79 31.68
CA TRP A 665 -5.12 9.71 31.28
C TRP A 665 -5.96 10.16 32.49
N TYR A 666 -6.35 9.22 33.35
CA TYR A 666 -7.13 9.58 34.54
C TYR A 666 -6.31 10.49 35.44
N LYS A 667 -5.02 10.21 35.68
CA LYS A 667 -4.16 11.07 36.51
C LYS A 667 -4.06 12.50 35.95
N GLN A 668 -3.93 12.66 34.64
CA GLN A 668 -3.89 13.96 33.96
C GLN A 668 -5.20 14.72 34.10
N ASN A 669 -6.32 14.07 33.79
CA ASN A 669 -7.64 14.69 33.75
C ASN A 669 -8.36 14.60 35.09
N ARG A 670 -7.72 14.08 36.15
CA ARG A 670 -8.36 13.86 37.46
C ARG A 670 -8.85 15.17 38.04
N LYS A 671 -8.07 16.24 37.89
CA LYS A 671 -8.42 17.58 38.34
C LYS A 671 -9.68 18.05 37.60
N ASP A 672 -9.61 18.13 36.27
CA ASP A 672 -10.72 18.55 35.40
C ASP A 672 -11.97 17.68 35.60
N PHE A 673 -11.80 16.37 35.78
CA PHE A 673 -12.88 15.42 36.04
C PHE A 673 -13.55 15.69 37.39
N ASN A 674 -12.75 15.91 38.45
CA ASN A 674 -13.29 16.21 39.77
C ASN A 674 -13.93 17.60 39.83
N GLU A 675 -13.35 18.57 39.12
CA GLU A 675 -13.91 19.92 38.97
C GLU A 675 -15.24 19.86 38.23
N LEU A 676 -15.29 19.20 37.08
CA LEU A 676 -16.51 18.97 36.30
C LEU A 676 -17.58 18.27 37.13
N LYS A 677 -17.19 17.20 37.84
CA LYS A 677 -18.09 16.49 38.73
C LYS A 677 -18.64 17.39 39.84
N SER A 678 -17.77 18.17 40.50
CA SER A 678 -18.18 19.09 41.56
C SER A 678 -19.11 20.18 41.04
N GLU A 679 -18.86 20.70 39.84
CA GLU A 679 -19.70 21.71 39.22
C GLU A 679 -21.08 21.15 38.87
N ILE A 680 -21.14 19.99 38.21
CA ILE A 680 -22.39 19.28 37.92
C ILE A 680 -23.19 19.05 39.21
N GLN A 681 -22.54 18.60 40.28
CA GLN A 681 -23.19 18.34 41.58
C GLN A 681 -23.66 19.60 42.32
N LYS A 682 -23.12 20.78 42.01
CA LYS A 682 -23.58 22.05 42.58
C LYS A 682 -24.78 22.63 41.83
N LYS A 683 -24.96 22.25 40.57
CA LYS A 683 -25.93 22.83 39.65
C LYS A 683 -27.20 21.98 39.52
N ILE A 684 -27.08 20.67 39.68
CA ILE A 684 -28.18 19.73 39.96
C ILE A 684 -28.50 19.80 41.44
#